data_AF-A0A359CKE3-F1
#
_entry.id   AF-A0A359CKE3-F1
#
_cell.length_a   1.000
_cell.length_b   1.000
_cell.length_c   1.000
_cell.angle_alpha   90.00
_cell.angle_beta   90.00
_cell.angle_gamma   90.00
#
_symmetry.space_group_name_H-M   'P 1'
#
loop_
_entity.id
_entity.type
_entity.pdbx_description
1 polymer ?
#
loop_
_entity_poly.entity_id
_entity_poly.type
_entity_poly.pdbx_seq_one_letter_code
_entity_poly.pdbx_strand_id
1 'polypeptide(L)'
;MEASHLNSQLASLFLKSQVFTDHLSCVTKGTDAGLYRLIPKAVVKVDSEDEVIRLLRFCHQNTVPLTFKAAGTSLSGQTISDSVLMEIGQGFEFSTITDNGYTATFGCGLTGTAANRLLMRYKRKLGPKPASINSAKIGGIIGNNSSGMSYGIKYNSYNTIRSMRILFADGSVLDTGDEASRKSFAETHPALIKEITDIHREAVGNESIRNKIATKFQLKNTCGYGVNSLIDFEDPIDIIQHLMIGSEGTLGFVSQATFETVHDAPLKATAMIYYPSLREVCNAIVPLRNCEVMAAELMDRNAMRAVEDEPGMPPELKTLPENAVALLIDTSADDEETLFAQMQDIEAKLSHIPTLFPIKFTTDKHLYNSYWSVRNGLFTSAAAGRPVNTASIIEDIAFDAEVLGDALVSVRELLVRSGYANAVMWGHLLDGNVHFTVFPDINSPDGVEKYGQFMHELCEMVAVAYHGSLKAEHGTGRNMAPFVEQEWGTDIYALMKRIKKAFDPMNVLNPGVLINEDKEIFIKNLKNIPSANPIIDKCIECGFCEVSCPSKNLTLTPRQRIVAYRMLVDEANAKKNGKAVRELAKQISYPLDETCATDGLCSIACPVGINTGTLVKELRWQNNGRFSGNVAEAIADNMGNVTALIRSLLNVPHSLAHVIGYGNMESITKGMYKLFDGGFPLWTRQTPSASRKIKRNIFPVSAESPMVVYFPSCITRSMGGPGHEGYGKQEDVPSAMISLLNKAGYNVIIPENKDRLCCGMAFSSKGFRKQAKQKETELGEALMQVSRGGELPIVCDMSPCLLHMKETLDPKLRLYDQVEFIHDFLLDHLQINKQPISVAIHTTCSSTKMQLQQKLYHVASVCAQKVVVPDNVGCCGWAGDRGFFYPELNNSALAPLKQEILDAKEGYSNSRTCEIGLSINSGISYRSLVYLVNKASSPLLS
;
A
#
# COMPACT_ATOMS: atom_id res chain seq x y z
N MET A 1 10.15 -29.98 -16.88
CA MET A 1 9.94 -30.81 -15.67
C MET A 1 8.44 -30.91 -15.35
N GLU A 2 7.96 -32.12 -15.04
CA GLU A 2 6.59 -32.38 -14.57
C GLU A 2 6.33 -31.73 -13.20
N ALA A 3 5.10 -31.25 -12.96
CA ALA A 3 4.77 -30.49 -11.74
C ALA A 3 4.95 -31.32 -10.45
N SER A 4 4.58 -32.59 -10.46
CA SER A 4 4.73 -33.48 -9.29
C SER A 4 6.19 -33.71 -8.89
N HIS A 5 7.07 -33.82 -9.89
CA HIS A 5 8.50 -33.97 -9.66
C HIS A 5 9.13 -32.68 -9.14
N LEU A 6 8.80 -31.54 -9.77
CA LEU A 6 9.21 -30.21 -9.34
C LEU A 6 8.85 -29.95 -7.88
N ASN A 7 7.60 -30.25 -7.50
CA ASN A 7 7.12 -30.05 -6.13
C ASN A 7 7.90 -30.88 -5.11
N SER A 8 8.22 -32.14 -5.45
CA SER A 8 8.96 -33.04 -4.57
C SER A 8 10.40 -32.56 -4.35
N GLN A 9 11.05 -32.02 -5.39
CA GLN A 9 12.40 -31.46 -5.28
C GLN A 9 12.42 -30.12 -4.54
N LEU A 10 11.47 -29.22 -4.80
CA LEU A 10 11.39 -27.96 -4.06
C LEU A 10 11.12 -28.20 -2.57
N ALA A 11 10.29 -29.18 -2.23
CA ALA A 11 10.00 -29.55 -0.84
C ALA A 11 11.20 -30.18 -0.11
N SER A 12 12.23 -30.67 -0.81
CA SER A 12 13.47 -31.13 -0.19
C SER A 12 14.50 -30.01 -0.01
N LEU A 13 14.37 -28.91 -0.75
CA LEU A 13 15.28 -27.76 -0.71
C LEU A 13 14.81 -26.64 0.24
N PHE A 14 13.50 -26.51 0.44
CA PHE A 14 12.89 -25.42 1.19
C PHE A 14 11.90 -25.92 2.23
N LEU A 15 11.61 -25.09 3.23
CA LEU A 15 10.60 -25.40 4.24
C LEU A 15 9.21 -25.45 3.59
N LYS A 16 8.31 -26.27 4.14
CA LYS A 16 6.91 -26.35 3.67
C LYS A 16 6.20 -24.99 3.67
N SER A 17 6.53 -24.11 4.62
CA SER A 17 5.98 -22.75 4.71
C SER A 17 6.46 -21.80 3.61
N GLN A 18 7.49 -22.18 2.85
CA GLN A 18 8.08 -21.39 1.77
C GLN A 18 7.59 -21.85 0.40
N VAL A 19 7.08 -23.08 0.25
CA VAL A 19 6.71 -23.68 -1.04
C VAL A 19 5.20 -23.80 -1.17
N PHE A 20 4.62 -23.09 -2.13
CA PHE A 20 3.19 -23.10 -2.43
C PHE A 20 2.95 -23.73 -3.80
N THR A 21 2.16 -24.81 -3.83
CA THR A 21 1.88 -25.57 -5.06
C THR A 21 0.38 -25.84 -5.24
N ASP A 22 -0.45 -25.43 -4.29
CA ASP A 22 -1.90 -25.52 -4.42
C ASP A 22 -2.42 -24.46 -5.39
N HIS A 23 -3.51 -24.78 -6.08
CA HIS A 23 -4.04 -23.93 -7.15
C HIS A 23 -4.42 -22.52 -6.66
N LEU A 24 -5.02 -22.40 -5.47
CA LEU A 24 -5.41 -21.12 -4.91
C LEU A 24 -4.20 -20.22 -4.67
N SER A 25 -3.15 -20.75 -4.03
CA SER A 25 -1.91 -20.01 -3.81
C SER A 25 -1.24 -19.64 -5.13
N CYS A 26 -1.13 -20.57 -6.08
CA CYS A 26 -0.51 -20.28 -7.39
C CYS A 26 -1.25 -19.17 -8.15
N VAL A 27 -2.58 -19.17 -8.17
CA VAL A 27 -3.38 -18.12 -8.84
C VAL A 27 -3.24 -16.78 -8.12
N THR A 28 -3.44 -16.76 -6.80
CA THR A 28 -3.50 -15.52 -6.02
C THR A 28 -2.13 -14.87 -5.86
N LYS A 29 -1.07 -15.65 -5.57
CA LYS A 29 0.31 -15.17 -5.50
C LYS A 29 0.93 -14.95 -6.89
N GLY A 30 0.46 -15.66 -7.92
CA GLY A 30 0.90 -15.49 -9.31
C GLY A 30 0.40 -14.23 -10.01
N THR A 31 -0.54 -13.49 -9.41
CA THR A 31 -1.18 -12.32 -10.05
C THR A 31 -0.41 -11.01 -9.79
N ASP A 32 -0.16 -10.23 -10.84
CA ASP A 32 0.36 -8.85 -10.75
C ASP A 32 -0.66 -7.79 -11.22
N ALA A 33 -0.22 -6.55 -11.38
CA ALA A 33 -1.07 -5.42 -11.76
C ALA A 33 -1.38 -5.32 -13.26
N GLY A 34 -0.72 -6.13 -14.11
CA GLY A 34 -0.92 -6.11 -15.55
C GLY A 34 -2.20 -6.78 -16.02
N LEU A 35 -2.42 -6.82 -17.34
CA LEU A 35 -3.58 -7.48 -17.95
C LEU A 35 -3.39 -8.99 -18.19
N TYR A 36 -2.23 -9.55 -17.85
CA TYR A 36 -1.85 -10.94 -18.16
C TYR A 36 -2.02 -11.87 -16.96
N ARG A 37 -2.21 -13.17 -17.23
CA ARG A 37 -2.23 -14.23 -16.22
C ARG A 37 -1.55 -15.49 -16.73
N LEU A 38 -0.45 -15.82 -16.07
CA LEU A 38 0.20 -17.13 -16.11
C LEU A 38 0.13 -17.71 -14.70
N ILE A 39 -0.26 -18.98 -14.59
CA ILE A 39 -0.41 -19.65 -13.29
C ILE A 39 0.85 -20.47 -13.03
N PRO A 40 1.67 -20.13 -12.02
CA PRO A 40 2.91 -20.84 -11.76
C PRO A 40 2.63 -22.26 -11.29
N LYS A 41 3.54 -23.18 -11.61
CA LYS A 41 3.56 -24.54 -11.06
C LYS A 41 3.90 -24.54 -9.57
N ALA A 42 4.75 -23.60 -9.14
CA ALA A 42 5.13 -23.41 -7.75
C ALA A 42 5.47 -21.95 -7.47
N VAL A 43 5.13 -21.47 -6.28
CA VAL A 43 5.63 -20.21 -5.73
C VAL A 43 6.57 -20.55 -4.58
N VAL A 44 7.79 -20.00 -4.61
CA VAL A 44 8.81 -20.21 -3.58
C VAL A 44 9.12 -18.87 -2.91
N LYS A 45 8.81 -18.75 -1.62
CA LYS A 45 9.15 -17.58 -0.82
C LYS A 45 10.56 -17.74 -0.25
N VAL A 46 11.42 -16.74 -0.48
CA VAL A 46 12.83 -16.73 -0.04
C VAL A 46 13.09 -15.55 0.88
N ASP A 47 13.86 -15.78 1.94
CA ASP A 47 14.16 -14.82 3.00
C ASP A 47 15.67 -14.55 3.15
N SER A 48 16.54 -15.11 2.30
CA SER A 48 17.99 -14.86 2.34
C SER A 48 18.68 -15.05 0.98
N GLU A 49 19.88 -14.49 0.81
CA GLU A 49 20.71 -14.72 -0.38
C GLU A 49 21.01 -16.21 -0.60
N ASP A 50 21.30 -16.97 0.47
CA ASP A 50 21.58 -18.41 0.37
C ASP A 50 20.39 -19.19 -0.20
N GLU A 51 19.16 -18.82 0.17
CA GLU A 51 17.95 -19.39 -0.41
C GLU A 51 17.79 -19.06 -1.89
N VAL A 52 18.10 -17.82 -2.28
CA VAL A 52 18.10 -17.40 -3.68
C VAL A 52 19.13 -18.17 -4.48
N ILE A 53 20.37 -18.30 -4.00
CA ILE A 53 21.45 -19.06 -4.64
C ILE A 53 21.05 -20.53 -4.80
N ARG A 54 20.45 -21.14 -3.76
CA ARG A 54 19.96 -22.53 -3.84
C ARG A 54 18.89 -22.69 -4.91
N LEU A 55 17.92 -21.76 -5.00
CA LEU A 55 16.87 -21.81 -6.00
C LEU A 55 17.41 -21.59 -7.42
N LEU A 56 18.30 -20.61 -7.60
CA LEU A 56 18.95 -20.31 -8.88
C LEU A 56 19.69 -21.53 -9.41
N ARG A 57 20.57 -22.13 -8.59
CA ARG A 57 21.30 -23.35 -8.95
C ARG A 57 20.38 -24.50 -9.33
N PHE A 58 19.32 -24.72 -8.54
CA PHE A 58 18.33 -25.75 -8.84
C PHE A 58 17.66 -25.51 -10.20
N CYS A 59 17.17 -24.31 -10.45
CA CYS A 59 16.52 -23.92 -11.70
C CYS A 59 17.47 -24.01 -12.90
N HIS A 60 18.71 -23.55 -12.74
CA HIS A 60 19.74 -23.60 -13.77
C HIS A 60 20.12 -25.03 -14.15
N GLN A 61 20.41 -25.88 -13.16
CA GLN A 61 20.80 -27.29 -13.39
C GLN A 61 19.69 -28.12 -14.05
N ASN A 62 18.43 -27.79 -13.78
CA ASN A 62 17.27 -28.53 -14.29
C ASN A 62 16.56 -27.83 -15.47
N THR A 63 17.11 -26.71 -15.95
CA THR A 63 16.51 -25.88 -17.00
C THR A 63 15.04 -25.55 -16.71
N VAL A 64 14.74 -25.18 -15.46
CA VAL A 64 13.39 -24.82 -15.00
C VAL A 64 13.28 -23.31 -14.96
N PRO A 65 12.40 -22.68 -15.76
CA PRO A 65 12.26 -21.23 -15.74
C PRO A 65 11.90 -20.65 -14.37
N LEU A 66 12.53 -19.53 -14.04
CA LEU A 66 12.41 -18.82 -12.78
C LEU A 66 12.09 -17.34 -13.05
N THR A 67 11.00 -16.84 -12.46
CA THR A 67 10.66 -15.41 -12.47
C THR A 67 10.72 -14.87 -11.05
N PHE A 68 11.31 -13.69 -10.88
CA PHE A 68 11.34 -13.00 -9.59
C PHE A 68 10.13 -12.10 -9.42
N LYS A 69 9.60 -12.05 -8.20
CA LYS A 69 8.50 -11.16 -7.83
C LYS A 69 8.79 -10.45 -6.51
N ALA A 70 8.83 -9.13 -6.62
CA ALA A 70 8.85 -8.23 -5.48
C ALA A 70 7.41 -7.95 -5.00
N ALA A 71 6.87 -6.75 -5.23
CA ALA A 71 5.49 -6.40 -4.84
C ALA A 71 4.42 -6.86 -5.86
N GLY A 72 4.82 -7.11 -7.11
CA GLY A 72 3.88 -7.40 -8.21
C GLY A 72 3.00 -6.20 -8.59
N THR A 73 3.55 -4.98 -8.55
CA THR A 73 2.88 -3.73 -8.95
C THR A 73 3.12 -3.38 -10.43
N SER A 74 3.84 -4.22 -11.17
CA SER A 74 4.18 -4.03 -12.58
C SER A 74 2.96 -4.24 -13.51
N LEU A 75 2.94 -3.52 -14.63
CA LEU A 75 1.79 -3.45 -15.54
C LEU A 75 1.97 -4.24 -16.85
N SER A 76 3.21 -4.52 -17.24
CA SER A 76 3.54 -5.14 -18.53
C SER A 76 3.68 -6.68 -18.47
N GLY A 77 3.23 -7.30 -17.37
CA GLY A 77 3.24 -8.75 -17.20
C GLY A 77 4.62 -9.34 -16.96
N GLN A 78 5.59 -8.59 -16.44
CA GLN A 78 6.95 -9.06 -16.18
C GLN A 78 7.13 -9.83 -14.86
N THR A 79 6.14 -9.80 -13.97
CA THR A 79 6.22 -10.44 -12.64
C THR A 79 5.33 -11.68 -12.49
N ILE A 80 4.97 -12.31 -13.61
CA ILE A 80 4.17 -13.53 -13.68
C ILE A 80 4.93 -14.68 -14.36
N SER A 81 4.53 -15.91 -14.10
CA SER A 81 5.18 -17.12 -14.61
C SER A 81 4.19 -18.28 -14.69
N ASP A 82 4.39 -19.19 -15.64
CA ASP A 82 3.75 -20.51 -15.71
C ASP A 82 4.65 -21.64 -15.16
N SER A 83 5.82 -21.27 -14.62
CA SER A 83 6.85 -22.16 -14.06
C SER A 83 7.06 -21.89 -12.57
N VAL A 84 8.26 -21.52 -12.13
CA VAL A 84 8.58 -21.20 -10.74
C VAL A 84 8.57 -19.68 -10.56
N LEU A 85 7.80 -19.21 -9.58
CA LEU A 85 7.76 -17.81 -9.19
C LEU A 85 8.43 -17.65 -7.82
N MET A 86 9.47 -16.81 -7.74
CA MET A 86 10.16 -16.52 -6.49
C MET A 86 9.60 -15.25 -5.84
N GLU A 87 9.02 -15.37 -4.64
CA GLU A 87 8.49 -14.23 -3.87
C GLU A 87 9.52 -13.79 -2.82
N ILE A 88 9.84 -12.50 -2.78
CA ILE A 88 10.80 -11.93 -1.81
C ILE A 88 10.12 -11.79 -0.44
N GLY A 89 10.69 -12.46 0.57
CA GLY A 89 10.29 -12.38 1.96
C GLY A 89 10.87 -11.19 2.74
N GLN A 90 10.83 -11.26 4.07
CA GLN A 90 11.16 -10.14 4.96
C GLN A 90 12.67 -10.00 5.23
N GLY A 91 13.47 -11.05 5.01
CA GLY A 91 14.91 -10.98 5.27
C GLY A 91 15.68 -10.00 4.38
N PHE A 92 15.04 -9.42 3.36
CA PHE A 92 15.58 -8.36 2.50
C PHE A 92 15.08 -6.95 2.88
N GLU A 93 14.41 -6.79 4.03
CA GLU A 93 13.90 -5.49 4.53
C GLU A 93 14.90 -4.84 5.49
N PHE A 94 16.09 -4.49 4.97
CA PHE A 94 17.15 -3.82 5.74
C PHE A 94 17.66 -2.55 5.06
N SER A 95 18.35 -1.71 5.82
CA SER A 95 18.95 -0.47 5.33
C SER A 95 20.21 -0.10 6.10
N THR A 96 21.18 0.52 5.42
CA THR A 96 22.33 1.18 6.02
C THR A 96 22.46 2.59 5.44
N ILE A 97 22.50 3.62 6.28
CA ILE A 97 22.62 5.02 5.86
C ILE A 97 24.01 5.51 6.28
N THR A 98 24.78 6.05 5.34
CA THR A 98 26.13 6.59 5.56
C THR A 98 26.19 8.06 5.15
N ASP A 99 27.31 8.72 5.46
CA ASP A 99 27.64 10.06 4.95
C ASP A 99 26.53 11.09 5.17
N ASN A 100 25.94 11.14 6.36
CA ASN A 100 24.79 12.00 6.68
C ASN A 100 23.64 11.90 5.66
N GLY A 101 23.37 10.69 5.16
CA GLY A 101 22.27 10.43 4.24
C GLY A 101 22.63 10.60 2.77
N TYR A 102 23.81 11.11 2.41
CA TYR A 102 24.24 11.26 1.01
C TYR A 102 24.32 9.92 0.29
N THR A 103 24.60 8.84 1.02
CA THR A 103 24.61 7.48 0.49
C THR A 103 23.77 6.58 1.38
N ALA A 104 23.00 5.68 0.77
CA ALA A 104 22.21 4.71 1.49
C ALA A 104 22.10 3.38 0.75
N THR A 105 22.37 2.29 1.46
CA THR A 105 22.19 0.91 0.98
C THR A 105 20.85 0.38 1.45
N PHE A 106 20.09 -0.20 0.54
CA PHE A 106 18.80 -0.82 0.82
C PHE A 106 18.75 -2.26 0.30
N GLY A 107 18.18 -3.16 1.10
CA GLY A 107 17.80 -4.48 0.64
C GLY A 107 16.64 -4.42 -0.35
N CYS A 108 16.60 -5.36 -1.29
CA CYS A 108 15.63 -5.35 -2.39
C CYS A 108 14.16 -5.53 -1.92
N GLY A 109 13.95 -5.98 -0.69
CA GLY A 109 12.65 -6.21 -0.06
C GLY A 109 11.99 -4.95 0.51
N LEU A 110 12.75 -3.89 0.75
CA LEU A 110 12.25 -2.65 1.37
C LEU A 110 11.36 -1.86 0.40
N THR A 111 10.28 -1.23 0.89
CA THR A 111 9.46 -0.34 0.04
C THR A 111 10.14 1.01 -0.15
N GLY A 112 9.91 1.67 -1.30
CA GLY A 112 10.48 3.00 -1.55
C GLY A 112 10.03 4.05 -0.52
N THR A 113 8.80 3.93 0.00
CA THR A 113 8.30 4.82 1.06
C THR A 113 8.99 4.57 2.40
N ALA A 114 9.28 3.31 2.75
CA ALA A 114 10.07 3.00 3.95
C ALA A 114 11.49 3.56 3.81
N ALA A 115 12.12 3.43 2.64
CA ALA A 115 13.42 4.02 2.37
C ALA A 115 13.41 5.56 2.52
N ASN A 116 12.46 6.26 1.89
CA ASN A 116 12.35 7.72 2.01
C ASN A 116 12.06 8.19 3.43
N ARG A 117 11.29 7.44 4.23
CA ARG A 117 11.05 7.76 5.63
C ARG A 117 12.35 7.74 6.44
N LEU A 118 13.22 6.76 6.20
CA LEU A 118 14.51 6.66 6.87
C LEU A 118 15.46 7.82 6.48
N LEU A 119 15.36 8.32 5.25
CA LEU A 119 16.17 9.42 4.71
C LEU A 119 15.68 10.82 5.13
N MET A 120 14.40 10.96 5.48
CA MET A 120 13.76 12.26 5.79
C MET A 120 14.51 13.08 6.85
N ARG A 121 15.04 12.43 7.89
CA ARG A 121 15.80 13.08 8.97
C ARG A 121 17.12 13.73 8.51
N TYR A 122 17.59 13.36 7.33
CA TYR A 122 18.78 13.92 6.69
C TYR A 122 18.44 14.96 5.61
N LYS A 123 17.15 15.33 5.44
CA LYS A 123 16.66 16.12 4.29
C LYS A 123 17.02 15.48 2.95
N ARG A 124 16.96 14.14 2.90
CA ARG A 124 17.28 13.34 1.72
C ARG A 124 16.10 12.46 1.31
N LYS A 125 16.11 12.03 0.05
CA LYS A 125 15.18 11.06 -0.53
C LYS A 125 15.87 10.24 -1.62
N LEU A 126 15.28 9.11 -1.98
CA LEU A 126 15.59 8.41 -3.21
C LEU A 126 15.25 9.30 -4.41
N GLY A 127 16.08 9.25 -5.45
CA GLY A 127 15.77 9.86 -6.74
C GLY A 127 14.50 9.25 -7.35
N PRO A 128 14.44 7.91 -7.53
CA PRO A 128 13.23 7.23 -7.99
C PRO A 128 12.02 7.44 -7.07
N LYS A 129 10.93 7.93 -7.65
CA LYS A 129 9.62 8.13 -7.00
C LYS A 129 8.45 7.70 -7.91
N PRO A 130 8.30 6.39 -8.20
CA PRO A 130 7.16 5.91 -8.98
C PRO A 130 5.82 6.13 -8.25
N ALA A 131 4.72 6.21 -9.00
CA ALA A 131 3.38 6.34 -8.41
C ALA A 131 3.02 5.20 -7.43
N SER A 132 3.64 4.02 -7.61
CA SER A 132 3.47 2.85 -6.76
C SER A 132 4.40 2.82 -5.54
N ILE A 133 5.19 3.87 -5.24
CA ILE A 133 6.25 3.88 -4.20
C ILE A 133 5.79 3.44 -2.78
N ASN A 134 4.50 3.57 -2.46
CA ASN A 134 3.92 3.09 -1.21
C ASN A 134 3.93 1.55 -1.09
N SER A 135 4.02 0.84 -2.22
CA SER A 135 4.00 -0.63 -2.32
C SER A 135 5.20 -1.21 -3.08
N ALA A 136 5.72 -0.49 -4.07
CA ALA A 136 6.88 -0.91 -4.85
C ALA A 136 8.09 -1.08 -3.93
N LYS A 137 8.76 -2.22 -4.10
CA LYS A 137 9.99 -2.56 -3.39
C LYS A 137 11.21 -2.18 -4.22
N ILE A 138 12.34 -1.89 -3.56
CA ILE A 138 13.59 -1.46 -4.19
C ILE A 138 14.00 -2.35 -5.36
N GLY A 139 13.92 -3.69 -5.21
CA GLY A 139 14.27 -4.60 -6.31
C GLY A 139 13.42 -4.40 -7.57
N GLY A 140 12.13 -4.10 -7.42
CA GLY A 140 11.24 -3.81 -8.53
C GLY A 140 11.46 -2.41 -9.14
N ILE A 141 11.82 -1.42 -8.31
CA ILE A 141 12.15 -0.06 -8.76
C ILE A 141 13.38 -0.11 -9.68
N ILE A 142 14.41 -0.84 -9.25
CA ILE A 142 15.64 -1.05 -10.04
C ILE A 142 15.34 -1.89 -11.29
N GLY A 143 14.64 -3.02 -11.13
CA GLY A 143 14.37 -3.96 -12.22
C GLY A 143 13.56 -3.37 -13.37
N ASN A 144 12.75 -2.33 -13.12
CA ASN A 144 12.00 -1.63 -14.17
C ASN A 144 12.61 -0.24 -14.51
N ASN A 145 13.72 0.15 -13.89
CA ASN A 145 14.23 1.53 -13.90
C ASN A 145 13.14 2.59 -13.66
N SER A 146 12.24 2.31 -12.70
CA SER A 146 11.12 3.20 -12.43
C SER A 146 11.63 4.56 -11.92
N SER A 147 11.07 5.66 -12.42
CA SER A 147 11.51 7.02 -12.06
C SER A 147 10.36 7.84 -11.47
N GLY A 148 9.31 8.14 -12.23
CA GLY A 148 8.18 8.96 -11.81
C GLY A 148 8.44 10.47 -11.87
N MET A 149 7.74 11.20 -11.00
CA MET A 149 7.48 12.65 -11.09
C MET A 149 8.67 13.56 -10.80
N SER A 150 9.68 13.09 -10.09
CA SER A 150 10.81 13.92 -9.66
C SER A 150 12.04 13.61 -10.51
N TYR A 151 12.47 14.59 -11.31
CA TYR A 151 13.76 14.58 -12.02
C TYR A 151 14.02 13.34 -12.88
N GLY A 152 13.02 13.02 -13.69
CA GLY A 152 12.82 11.79 -14.44
C GLY A 152 14.04 11.02 -14.93
N ILE A 153 14.88 11.63 -15.76
CA ILE A 153 16.11 10.99 -16.26
C ILE A 153 17.26 11.19 -15.28
N LYS A 154 17.43 12.42 -14.80
CA LYS A 154 18.60 12.87 -14.01
C LYS A 154 18.81 12.08 -12.72
N TYR A 155 17.74 11.69 -12.02
CA TYR A 155 17.82 10.98 -10.74
C TYR A 155 17.03 9.66 -10.74
N ASN A 156 16.95 8.96 -11.88
CA ASN A 156 16.46 7.58 -11.90
C ASN A 156 17.47 6.60 -11.27
N SER A 157 17.15 5.31 -11.24
CA SER A 157 18.05 4.30 -10.66
C SER A 157 19.38 4.24 -11.43
N TYR A 158 19.33 4.36 -12.76
CA TYR A 158 20.52 4.35 -13.62
C TYR A 158 21.56 5.40 -13.20
N ASN A 159 21.12 6.62 -12.90
CA ASN A 159 22.01 7.74 -12.57
C ASN A 159 22.32 7.88 -11.07
N THR A 160 21.65 7.11 -10.20
CA THR A 160 21.81 7.26 -8.74
C THR A 160 22.39 6.02 -8.07
N ILE A 161 22.45 4.87 -8.74
CA ILE A 161 23.08 3.69 -8.18
C ILE A 161 24.59 3.85 -8.19
N ARG A 162 25.18 3.67 -7.01
CA ARG A 162 26.63 3.64 -6.81
C ARG A 162 27.18 2.22 -6.89
N SER A 163 26.49 1.26 -6.29
CA SER A 163 26.88 -0.16 -6.30
C SER A 163 25.70 -1.09 -6.05
N MET A 164 25.86 -2.36 -6.41
CA MET A 164 24.84 -3.40 -6.33
C MET A 164 25.46 -4.75 -5.95
N ARG A 165 24.65 -5.60 -5.31
CA ARG A 165 24.97 -7.01 -5.10
C ARG A 165 24.05 -7.87 -5.95
N ILE A 166 24.64 -8.62 -6.87
CA ILE A 166 23.97 -9.29 -7.98
C ILE A 166 24.20 -10.80 -7.88
N LEU A 167 23.14 -11.58 -8.04
CA LEU A 167 23.15 -13.05 -8.08
C LEU A 167 22.74 -13.52 -9.48
N PHE A 168 23.57 -14.34 -10.13
CA PHE A 168 23.34 -14.81 -11.50
C PHE A 168 22.67 -16.19 -11.55
N ALA A 169 22.25 -16.62 -12.75
CA ALA A 169 21.53 -17.88 -12.95
C ALA A 169 22.24 -19.11 -12.36
N ASP A 170 23.57 -19.16 -12.41
CA ASP A 170 24.39 -20.25 -11.86
C ASP A 170 24.61 -20.16 -10.33
N GLY A 171 24.08 -19.11 -9.69
CA GLY A 171 24.25 -18.81 -8.27
C GLY A 171 25.60 -18.20 -7.92
N SER A 172 26.37 -17.69 -8.89
CA SER A 172 27.51 -16.81 -8.62
C SER A 172 27.04 -15.45 -8.11
N VAL A 173 27.92 -14.76 -7.38
CA VAL A 173 27.65 -13.46 -6.76
C VAL A 173 28.68 -12.44 -7.22
N LEU A 174 28.22 -11.26 -7.57
CA LEU A 174 29.05 -10.08 -7.85
C LEU A 174 28.59 -8.94 -6.94
N ASP A 175 29.50 -8.47 -6.08
CA ASP A 175 29.35 -7.20 -5.37
C ASP A 175 30.16 -6.14 -6.11
N THR A 176 29.48 -5.21 -6.77
CA THR A 176 30.15 -4.21 -7.61
C THR A 176 30.81 -3.10 -6.80
N GLY A 177 30.48 -3.01 -5.49
CA GLY A 177 31.11 -2.08 -4.55
C GLY A 177 32.33 -2.65 -3.84
N ASP A 178 32.66 -3.93 -4.05
CA ASP A 178 33.81 -4.60 -3.44
C ASP A 178 34.84 -5.02 -4.50
N GLU A 179 36.02 -4.39 -4.45
CA GLU A 179 37.09 -4.59 -5.45
C GLU A 179 37.56 -6.05 -5.53
N ALA A 180 37.60 -6.75 -4.39
CA ALA A 180 37.98 -8.16 -4.36
C ALA A 180 36.93 -9.04 -5.07
N SER A 181 35.64 -8.76 -4.85
CA SER A 181 34.55 -9.41 -5.57
C SER A 181 34.60 -9.12 -7.08
N ARG A 182 34.85 -7.86 -7.49
CA ARG A 182 34.97 -7.49 -8.92
C ARG A 182 36.06 -8.30 -9.61
N LYS A 183 37.26 -8.32 -9.02
CA LYS A 183 38.42 -9.05 -9.55
C LYS A 183 38.15 -10.56 -9.61
N SER A 184 37.66 -11.14 -8.52
CA SER A 184 37.35 -12.58 -8.46
C SER A 184 36.28 -12.97 -9.49
N PHE A 185 35.27 -12.13 -9.70
CA PHE A 185 34.22 -12.40 -10.68
C PHE A 185 34.77 -12.38 -12.10
N ALA A 186 35.61 -11.39 -12.44
CA ALA A 186 36.22 -11.30 -13.75
C ALA A 186 37.15 -12.49 -14.08
N GLU A 187 37.90 -12.98 -13.09
CA GLU A 187 38.77 -14.15 -13.22
C GLU A 187 37.96 -15.46 -13.39
N THR A 188 36.81 -15.57 -12.73
CA THR A 188 35.97 -16.79 -12.75
C THR A 188 34.95 -16.81 -13.90
N HIS A 189 34.59 -15.65 -14.46
CA HIS A 189 33.62 -15.52 -15.56
C HIS A 189 34.22 -14.84 -16.80
N PRO A 190 35.40 -15.26 -17.29
CA PRO A 190 36.10 -14.56 -18.37
C PRO A 190 35.30 -14.54 -19.68
N ALA A 191 34.44 -15.54 -19.92
CA ALA A 191 33.58 -15.59 -21.10
C ALA A 191 32.52 -14.49 -21.11
N LEU A 192 31.85 -14.26 -19.97
CA LEU A 192 30.86 -13.18 -19.83
C LEU A 192 31.55 -11.82 -19.99
N ILE A 193 32.66 -11.60 -19.28
CA ILE A 193 33.44 -10.35 -19.38
C ILE A 193 33.87 -10.08 -20.82
N LYS A 194 34.40 -11.10 -21.51
CA LYS A 194 34.81 -10.97 -22.92
C LYS A 194 33.63 -10.61 -23.81
N GLU A 195 32.48 -11.29 -23.67
CA GLU A 195 31.30 -11.01 -24.51
C GLU A 195 30.77 -9.60 -24.29
N ILE A 196 30.70 -9.11 -23.05
CA ILE A 196 30.30 -7.73 -22.74
C ILE A 196 31.29 -6.72 -23.33
N THR A 197 32.60 -7.01 -23.24
CA THR A 197 33.63 -6.17 -23.85
C THR A 197 33.50 -6.11 -25.38
N ASP A 198 33.19 -7.23 -26.02
CA ASP A 198 33.03 -7.30 -27.47
C ASP A 198 31.75 -6.57 -27.93
N ILE A 199 30.65 -6.71 -27.19
CA ILE A 199 29.40 -5.96 -27.43
C ILE A 199 29.63 -4.45 -27.27
N HIS A 200 30.35 -4.02 -26.23
CA HIS A 200 30.74 -2.63 -26.02
C HIS A 200 31.53 -2.08 -27.21
N ARG A 201 32.57 -2.80 -27.65
CA ARG A 201 33.40 -2.38 -28.80
C ARG A 201 32.58 -2.23 -30.08
N GLU A 202 31.63 -3.12 -30.31
CA GLU A 202 30.74 -3.05 -31.47
C GLU A 202 29.79 -1.84 -31.38
N ALA A 203 29.20 -1.61 -30.20
CA ALA A 203 28.31 -0.48 -29.97
C ALA A 203 29.02 0.87 -30.13
N VAL A 204 30.25 1.01 -29.62
CA VAL A 204 31.05 2.23 -29.71
C VAL A 204 31.68 2.41 -31.09
N GLY A 205 32.12 1.30 -31.72
CA GLY A 205 32.81 1.30 -33.01
C GLY A 205 31.89 1.56 -34.22
N ASN A 206 30.59 1.29 -34.08
CA ASN A 206 29.60 1.57 -35.11
C ASN A 206 28.87 2.90 -34.83
N GLU A 207 29.14 3.92 -35.65
CA GLU A 207 28.59 5.27 -35.47
C GLU A 207 27.05 5.29 -35.50
N SER A 208 26.41 4.49 -36.35
CA SER A 208 24.95 4.41 -36.43
C SER A 208 24.33 3.87 -35.15
N ILE A 209 24.90 2.78 -34.62
CA ILE A 209 24.47 2.17 -33.35
C ILE A 209 24.66 3.16 -32.20
N ARG A 210 25.87 3.70 -32.06
CA ARG A 210 26.21 4.66 -31.00
C ARG A 210 25.28 5.87 -31.01
N ASN A 211 25.08 6.49 -32.16
CA ASN A 211 24.26 7.69 -32.28
C ASN A 211 22.79 7.37 -31.97
N LYS A 212 22.26 6.24 -32.45
CA LYS A 212 20.88 5.84 -32.14
C LYS A 212 20.67 5.57 -30.65
N ILE A 213 21.62 4.88 -29.99
CA ILE A 213 21.58 4.68 -28.53
C ILE A 213 21.61 6.03 -27.81
N ALA A 214 22.59 6.89 -28.12
CA ALA A 214 22.73 8.18 -27.48
C ALA A 214 21.48 9.05 -27.63
N THR A 215 20.91 9.16 -28.83
CA THR A 215 19.67 9.93 -29.07
C THR A 215 18.48 9.33 -28.32
N LYS A 216 18.26 8.01 -28.37
CA LYS A 216 17.09 7.39 -27.73
C LYS A 216 17.08 7.51 -26.21
N PHE A 217 18.24 7.52 -25.56
CA PHE A 217 18.34 7.69 -24.10
C PHE A 217 18.38 9.15 -23.64
N GLN A 218 18.25 10.12 -24.55
CA GLN A 218 17.84 11.49 -24.19
C GLN A 218 16.38 11.53 -23.75
N LEU A 219 15.59 10.54 -24.16
CA LEU A 219 14.24 10.28 -23.69
C LEU A 219 14.25 9.32 -22.50
N LYS A 220 13.18 9.33 -21.73
CA LYS A 220 12.87 8.20 -20.84
C LYS A 220 12.63 6.95 -21.69
N ASN A 221 13.48 5.95 -21.50
CA ASN A 221 13.40 4.71 -22.25
C ASN A 221 13.69 3.49 -21.38
N THR A 222 12.72 2.58 -21.33
CA THR A 222 12.77 1.26 -20.68
C THR A 222 12.28 0.16 -21.63
N CYS A 223 12.26 0.45 -22.94
CA CYS A 223 11.94 -0.50 -24.00
C CYS A 223 13.22 -1.29 -24.36
N GLY A 224 13.29 -2.58 -24.04
CA GLY A 224 14.52 -3.37 -24.15
C GLY A 224 15.50 -3.13 -22.99
N TYR A 225 16.74 -3.61 -23.15
CA TYR A 225 17.78 -3.41 -22.14
C TYR A 225 18.31 -1.96 -22.14
N GLY A 226 18.83 -1.51 -21.00
CA GLY A 226 19.55 -0.24 -20.87
C GLY A 226 20.89 -0.24 -21.62
N VAL A 227 20.85 -0.28 -22.94
CA VAL A 227 22.02 -0.38 -23.82
C VAL A 227 22.85 0.90 -23.90
N ASN A 228 22.38 2.01 -23.32
CA ASN A 228 23.25 3.16 -23.05
C ASN A 228 24.43 2.81 -22.14
N SER A 229 24.29 1.81 -21.28
CA SER A 229 25.42 1.29 -20.49
C SER A 229 26.60 0.86 -21.36
N LEU A 230 26.37 0.42 -22.60
CA LEU A 230 27.42 0.02 -23.52
C LEU A 230 28.25 1.19 -24.04
N ILE A 231 27.75 2.42 -23.97
CA ILE A 231 28.44 3.62 -24.47
C ILE A 231 28.83 4.58 -23.34
N ASP A 232 28.15 4.53 -22.20
CA ASP A 232 28.39 5.38 -21.04
C ASP A 232 29.56 4.88 -20.17
N PHE A 233 29.88 3.58 -20.25
CA PHE A 233 30.91 2.93 -19.43
C PHE A 233 31.90 2.12 -20.27
N GLU A 234 33.15 2.04 -19.79
CA GLU A 234 34.22 1.26 -20.40
C GLU A 234 34.52 -0.05 -19.65
N ASP A 235 34.43 -0.06 -18.30
CA ASP A 235 34.66 -1.26 -17.49
C ASP A 235 33.49 -2.24 -17.66
N PRO A 236 33.72 -3.49 -18.09
CA PRO A 236 32.67 -4.49 -18.25
C PRO A 236 31.85 -4.76 -16.98
N ILE A 237 32.42 -4.60 -15.78
CA ILE A 237 31.68 -4.76 -14.52
C ILE A 237 30.70 -3.59 -14.32
N ASP A 238 31.09 -2.37 -14.67
CA ASP A 238 30.19 -1.21 -14.58
C ASP A 238 29.09 -1.30 -15.65
N ILE A 239 29.41 -1.81 -16.85
CA ILE A 239 28.41 -2.14 -17.87
C ILE A 239 27.42 -3.18 -17.31
N ILE A 240 27.91 -4.27 -16.71
CA ILE A 240 27.05 -5.31 -16.09
C ILE A 240 26.14 -4.70 -15.03
N GLN A 241 26.68 -3.86 -14.13
CA GLN A 241 25.90 -3.18 -13.09
C GLN A 241 24.71 -2.43 -13.70
N HIS A 242 24.97 -1.63 -14.74
CA HIS A 242 23.95 -0.76 -15.31
C HIS A 242 22.98 -1.51 -16.24
N LEU A 243 23.40 -2.63 -16.85
CA LEU A 243 22.50 -3.54 -17.55
C LEU A 243 21.46 -4.20 -16.64
N MET A 244 21.75 -4.36 -15.34
CA MET A 244 20.76 -4.88 -14.38
C MET A 244 19.57 -3.95 -14.19
N ILE A 245 19.75 -2.66 -14.41
CA ILE A 245 18.74 -1.61 -14.23
C ILE A 245 17.81 -1.64 -15.45
N GLY A 246 16.52 -1.89 -15.21
CA GLY A 246 15.56 -2.14 -16.30
C GLY A 246 15.64 -3.54 -16.92
N SER A 247 16.42 -4.47 -16.36
CA SER A 247 16.53 -5.86 -16.88
C SER A 247 15.31 -6.73 -16.60
N GLU A 248 14.35 -6.28 -15.79
CA GLU A 248 13.13 -7.01 -15.44
C GLU A 248 13.37 -8.44 -14.92
N GLY A 249 14.53 -8.66 -14.29
CA GLY A 249 14.95 -9.94 -13.73
C GLY A 249 15.39 -10.99 -14.76
N THR A 250 15.61 -10.61 -16.02
CA THR A 250 16.05 -11.53 -17.09
C THR A 250 17.56 -11.80 -17.07
N LEU A 251 18.35 -10.96 -16.39
CA LEU A 251 19.82 -11.06 -16.33
C LEU A 251 20.34 -11.56 -14.96
N GLY A 252 19.57 -11.39 -13.90
CA GLY A 252 19.93 -11.84 -12.56
C GLY A 252 19.04 -11.23 -11.48
N PHE A 253 19.34 -11.57 -10.23
CA PHE A 253 18.65 -11.07 -9.04
C PHE A 253 19.50 -10.04 -8.30
N VAL A 254 18.94 -8.87 -8.03
CA VAL A 254 19.59 -7.83 -7.22
C VAL A 254 19.13 -7.98 -5.78
N SER A 255 20.05 -8.33 -4.86
CA SER A 255 19.71 -8.52 -3.44
C SER A 255 19.74 -7.20 -2.66
N GLN A 256 20.65 -6.29 -3.00
CA GLN A 256 20.76 -4.95 -2.42
C GLN A 256 21.40 -3.97 -3.40
N ALA A 257 21.16 -2.69 -3.19
CA ALA A 257 21.80 -1.60 -3.94
C ALA A 257 22.09 -0.41 -3.03
N THR A 258 23.17 0.28 -3.36
CA THR A 258 23.61 1.52 -2.71
C THR A 258 23.30 2.68 -3.65
N PHE A 259 22.53 3.65 -3.15
CA PHE A 259 22.11 4.85 -3.88
C PHE A 259 22.86 6.08 -3.38
N GLU A 260 23.22 6.96 -4.31
CA GLU A 260 23.40 8.38 -4.05
C GLU A 260 22.02 9.03 -3.91
N THR A 261 21.78 9.70 -2.78
CA THR A 261 20.47 10.25 -2.48
C THR A 261 20.34 11.69 -2.95
N VAL A 262 19.10 12.11 -3.18
CA VAL A 262 18.76 13.46 -3.64
C VAL A 262 18.35 14.33 -2.47
N HIS A 263 18.68 15.62 -2.54
CA HIS A 263 18.21 16.62 -1.58
C HIS A 263 16.68 16.75 -1.61
N ASP A 264 16.05 16.83 -0.44
CA ASP A 264 14.62 17.13 -0.30
C ASP A 264 14.45 18.43 0.47
N ALA A 265 14.32 19.53 -0.30
CA ALA A 265 14.19 20.86 0.26
C ALA A 265 12.86 21.01 1.05
N PRO A 266 12.88 21.70 2.20
CA PRO A 266 11.74 21.76 3.12
C PRO A 266 10.62 22.70 2.66
N LEU A 267 10.93 23.77 1.94
CA LEU A 267 9.95 24.73 1.46
C LEU A 267 9.56 24.40 0.03
N LYS A 268 8.25 24.39 -0.26
CA LYS A 268 7.70 23.99 -1.54
C LYS A 268 6.65 24.98 -1.98
N ALA A 269 6.62 25.27 -3.28
CA ALA A 269 5.59 26.06 -3.92
C ALA A 269 5.07 25.31 -5.15
N THR A 270 3.78 25.42 -5.41
CA THR A 270 3.16 24.81 -6.58
C THR A 270 2.20 25.75 -7.28
N ALA A 271 2.02 25.60 -8.59
CA ALA A 271 1.05 26.33 -9.39
C ALA A 271 0.27 25.38 -10.31
N MET A 272 -1.05 25.53 -10.35
CA MET A 272 -1.92 24.86 -11.32
C MET A 272 -2.23 25.85 -12.44
N ILE A 273 -1.68 25.62 -13.64
CA ILE A 273 -1.80 26.51 -14.79
C ILE A 273 -2.69 25.86 -15.85
N TYR A 274 -3.60 26.62 -16.45
CA TYR A 274 -4.53 26.12 -17.45
C TYR A 274 -4.22 26.70 -18.84
N TYR A 275 -4.04 25.83 -19.81
CA TYR A 275 -3.75 26.16 -21.21
C TYR A 275 -4.95 25.81 -22.11
N PRO A 276 -5.10 26.48 -23.28
CA PRO A 276 -6.21 26.23 -24.20
C PRO A 276 -6.21 24.84 -24.87
N SER A 277 -5.04 24.22 -25.03
CA SER A 277 -4.88 22.95 -25.78
C SER A 277 -3.60 22.19 -25.42
N LEU A 278 -3.52 20.92 -25.83
CA LEU A 278 -2.35 20.04 -25.69
C LEU A 278 -1.09 20.61 -26.35
N ARG A 279 -1.24 21.33 -27.47
CA ARG A 279 -0.10 21.92 -28.18
C ARG A 279 0.49 23.10 -27.40
N GLU A 280 -0.37 23.96 -26.89
CA GLU A 280 0.00 25.21 -26.19
C GLU A 280 0.71 24.91 -24.88
N VAL A 281 0.28 23.88 -24.14
CA VAL A 281 0.99 23.49 -22.90
C VAL A 281 2.41 22.95 -23.20
N CYS A 282 2.64 22.30 -24.33
CA CYS A 282 3.97 21.79 -24.70
C CYS A 282 4.99 22.92 -24.94
N ASN A 283 4.53 24.11 -25.33
CA ASN A 283 5.40 25.29 -25.46
C ASN A 283 6.03 25.70 -24.12
N ALA A 284 5.50 25.25 -22.98
CA ALA A 284 6.06 25.52 -21.66
C ALA A 284 7.36 24.71 -21.38
N ILE A 285 7.65 23.65 -22.12
CA ILE A 285 8.80 22.76 -21.85
C ILE A 285 10.13 23.50 -21.90
N VAL A 286 10.40 24.17 -23.03
CA VAL A 286 11.70 24.80 -23.27
C VAL A 286 11.97 25.92 -22.24
N PRO A 287 11.02 26.82 -21.94
CA PRO A 287 11.19 27.79 -20.85
C PRO A 287 11.43 27.13 -19.49
N LEU A 288 10.65 26.09 -19.13
CA LEU A 288 10.74 25.45 -17.81
C LEU A 288 12.03 24.65 -17.60
N ARG A 289 12.60 24.06 -18.65
CA ARG A 289 13.92 23.39 -18.57
C ARG A 289 15.05 24.34 -18.17
N ASN A 290 14.85 25.65 -18.31
CA ASN A 290 15.79 26.70 -17.91
C ASN A 290 15.44 27.34 -16.55
N CYS A 291 14.51 26.75 -15.80
CA CYS A 291 14.11 27.17 -14.46
C CYS A 291 14.46 26.08 -13.43
N GLU A 292 14.48 26.47 -12.15
CA GLU A 292 14.52 25.52 -11.03
C GLU A 292 13.13 24.92 -10.82
N VAL A 293 12.82 23.88 -11.59
CA VAL A 293 11.55 23.15 -11.54
C VAL A 293 11.81 21.70 -11.13
N MET A 294 11.03 21.25 -10.17
CA MET A 294 11.12 19.90 -9.60
C MET A 294 10.22 18.91 -10.32
N ALA A 295 9.06 19.38 -10.79
CA ALA A 295 8.11 18.62 -11.59
C ALA A 295 7.25 19.57 -12.42
N ALA A 296 6.82 19.12 -13.60
CA ALA A 296 5.77 19.76 -14.39
C ALA A 296 4.86 18.68 -14.95
N GLU A 297 3.63 18.60 -14.42
CA GLU A 297 2.72 17.48 -14.64
C GLU A 297 1.54 17.91 -15.50
N LEU A 298 1.47 17.37 -16.72
CA LEU A 298 0.37 17.59 -17.66
C LEU A 298 -0.85 16.78 -17.25
N MET A 299 -2.05 17.36 -17.38
CA MET A 299 -3.34 16.71 -17.16
C MET A 299 -4.36 17.21 -18.19
N ASP A 300 -4.87 16.32 -19.05
CA ASP A 300 -5.83 16.68 -20.10
C ASP A 300 -7.23 16.99 -19.53
N ARG A 301 -8.16 17.39 -20.40
CA ARG A 301 -9.53 17.71 -19.96
C ARG A 301 -10.22 16.52 -19.31
N ASN A 302 -10.03 15.31 -19.83
CA ASN A 302 -10.61 14.10 -19.25
C ASN A 302 -10.05 13.81 -17.85
N ALA A 303 -8.76 14.05 -17.62
CA ALA A 303 -8.12 13.97 -16.31
C ALA A 303 -8.79 14.92 -15.32
N MET A 304 -8.97 16.18 -15.70
CA MET A 304 -9.61 17.20 -14.85
C MET A 304 -11.08 16.86 -14.57
N ARG A 305 -11.82 16.34 -15.55
CA ARG A 305 -13.21 15.86 -15.35
C ARG A 305 -13.31 14.76 -14.31
N ALA A 306 -12.32 13.86 -14.28
CA ALA A 306 -12.33 12.73 -13.37
C ALA A 306 -12.20 13.14 -11.88
N VAL A 307 -11.86 14.41 -11.61
CA VAL A 307 -11.56 14.93 -10.27
C VAL A 307 -12.27 16.24 -9.93
N GLU A 308 -12.94 16.91 -10.89
CA GLU A 308 -13.53 18.25 -10.69
C GLU A 308 -14.65 18.34 -9.62
N ASP A 309 -15.21 17.19 -9.21
CA ASP A 309 -16.21 17.07 -8.15
C ASP A 309 -15.61 16.67 -6.79
N GLU A 310 -14.30 16.43 -6.70
CA GLU A 310 -13.65 16.09 -5.43
C GLU A 310 -13.61 17.31 -4.48
N PRO A 311 -13.77 17.09 -3.15
CA PRO A 311 -13.70 18.16 -2.17
C PRO A 311 -12.38 18.94 -2.23
N GLY A 312 -12.45 20.28 -2.22
CA GLY A 312 -11.28 21.16 -2.23
C GLY A 312 -10.75 21.51 -3.62
N MET A 313 -11.42 21.09 -4.69
CA MET A 313 -11.02 21.43 -6.06
C MET A 313 -11.29 22.90 -6.43
N PRO A 314 -10.42 23.52 -7.25
CA PRO A 314 -10.67 24.86 -7.77
C PRO A 314 -11.98 24.93 -8.55
N PRO A 315 -12.86 25.91 -8.29
CA PRO A 315 -14.13 26.05 -9.00
C PRO A 315 -13.95 26.26 -10.51
N GLU A 316 -12.81 26.80 -10.93
CA GLU A 316 -12.46 27.04 -12.33
C GLU A 316 -12.45 25.76 -13.16
N LEU A 317 -12.13 24.58 -12.58
CA LEU A 317 -12.08 23.30 -13.29
C LEU A 317 -13.39 23.00 -14.05
N LYS A 318 -14.53 23.34 -13.45
CA LYS A 318 -15.87 23.13 -14.03
C LYS A 318 -16.18 24.04 -15.22
N THR A 319 -15.43 25.13 -15.35
CA THR A 319 -15.61 26.14 -16.41
C THR A 319 -14.62 25.99 -17.56
N LEU A 320 -13.70 25.02 -17.48
CA LEU A 320 -12.66 24.82 -18.48
C LEU A 320 -13.23 24.33 -19.82
N PRO A 321 -12.76 24.89 -20.96
CA PRO A 321 -13.10 24.42 -22.30
C PRO A 321 -12.76 22.92 -22.54
N GLU A 322 -13.38 22.32 -23.56
CA GLU A 322 -13.18 20.90 -23.92
C GLU A 322 -11.72 20.51 -24.20
N ASN A 323 -10.95 21.42 -24.79
CA ASN A 323 -9.56 21.16 -25.14
C ASN A 323 -8.57 21.62 -24.06
N ALA A 324 -9.06 22.19 -22.95
CA ALA A 324 -8.19 22.75 -21.94
C ALA A 324 -7.28 21.69 -21.32
N VAL A 325 -6.06 22.10 -20.97
CA VAL A 325 -5.05 21.23 -20.36
C VAL A 325 -4.47 21.93 -19.15
N ALA A 326 -4.36 21.22 -18.03
CA ALA A 326 -3.68 21.72 -16.85
C ALA A 326 -2.20 21.30 -16.84
N LEU A 327 -1.36 22.17 -16.27
CA LEU A 327 0.02 21.91 -15.92
C LEU A 327 0.20 22.22 -14.44
N LEU A 328 0.53 21.20 -13.66
CA LEU A 328 0.89 21.35 -12.25
C LEU A 328 2.41 21.45 -12.12
N ILE A 329 2.90 22.63 -11.75
CA ILE A 329 4.34 22.91 -11.58
C ILE A 329 4.72 22.85 -10.11
N ASP A 330 5.87 22.26 -9.79
CA ASP A 330 6.48 22.25 -8.46
C ASP A 330 7.85 22.92 -8.48
N THR A 331 8.15 23.68 -7.43
CA THR A 331 9.51 24.12 -7.12
C THR A 331 9.75 24.06 -5.61
N SER A 332 11.01 24.04 -5.19
CA SER A 332 11.38 23.91 -3.79
C SER A 332 12.74 24.52 -3.49
N ALA A 333 12.90 25.04 -2.27
CA ALA A 333 14.14 25.66 -1.80
C ALA A 333 14.34 25.47 -0.28
N ASP A 334 15.55 25.77 0.19
CA ASP A 334 15.91 25.72 1.61
C ASP A 334 15.49 26.99 2.39
N ASP A 335 15.24 28.08 1.68
CA ASP A 335 14.85 29.38 2.24
C ASP A 335 13.78 30.08 1.39
N GLU A 336 13.04 30.99 2.00
CA GLU A 336 11.90 31.67 1.38
C GLU A 336 12.32 32.60 0.24
N GLU A 337 13.45 33.30 0.36
CA GLU A 337 13.94 34.25 -0.64
C GLU A 337 14.23 33.55 -1.96
N THR A 338 14.96 32.43 -1.91
CA THR A 338 15.24 31.57 -3.06
C THR A 338 13.94 31.02 -3.65
N LEU A 339 13.00 30.55 -2.82
CA LEU A 339 11.72 30.02 -3.31
C LEU A 339 10.93 31.09 -4.08
N PHE A 340 10.84 32.30 -3.54
CA PHE A 340 10.15 33.41 -4.20
C PHE A 340 10.82 33.83 -5.50
N ALA A 341 12.16 33.86 -5.54
CA ALA A 341 12.91 34.14 -6.75
C ALA A 341 12.65 33.08 -7.85
N GLN A 342 12.60 31.80 -7.48
CA GLN A 342 12.26 30.70 -8.40
C GLN A 342 10.82 30.84 -8.94
N MET A 343 9.86 31.19 -8.09
CA MET A 343 8.47 31.43 -8.51
C MET A 343 8.39 32.58 -9.54
N GLN A 344 9.03 33.71 -9.27
CA GLN A 344 9.03 34.87 -10.17
C GLN A 344 9.72 34.57 -11.51
N ASP A 345 10.84 33.84 -11.47
CA ASP A 345 11.55 33.43 -12.68
C ASP A 345 10.67 32.52 -13.55
N ILE A 346 9.99 31.52 -12.95
CA ILE A 346 9.04 30.66 -13.68
C ILE A 346 7.89 31.48 -14.29
N GLU A 347 7.27 32.37 -13.51
CA GLU A 347 6.18 33.23 -14.00
C GLU A 347 6.63 34.10 -15.18
N ALA A 348 7.81 34.73 -15.08
CA ALA A 348 8.38 35.56 -16.14
C ALA A 348 8.69 34.75 -17.41
N LYS A 349 9.27 33.55 -17.27
CA LYS A 349 9.57 32.70 -18.43
C LYS A 349 8.32 32.16 -19.11
N LEU A 350 7.20 31.99 -18.40
CA LEU A 350 5.94 31.52 -18.98
C LEU A 350 5.02 32.64 -19.48
N SER A 351 5.30 33.92 -19.19
CA SER A 351 4.36 35.03 -19.42
C SER A 351 3.95 35.25 -20.88
N HIS A 352 4.74 34.77 -21.83
CA HIS A 352 4.48 34.90 -23.27
C HIS A 352 3.59 33.77 -23.82
N ILE A 353 3.32 32.73 -23.02
CA ILE A 353 2.49 31.60 -23.43
C ILE A 353 1.05 31.89 -23.01
N PRO A 354 0.06 31.79 -23.92
CA PRO A 354 -1.34 32.02 -23.58
C PRO A 354 -1.86 31.03 -22.52
N THR A 355 -2.35 31.55 -21.40
CA THR A 355 -3.05 30.79 -20.37
C THR A 355 -4.51 31.24 -20.27
N LEU A 356 -5.38 30.34 -19.82
CA LEU A 356 -6.80 30.63 -19.61
C LEU A 356 -7.05 31.51 -18.37
N PHE A 357 -6.14 31.44 -17.39
CA PHE A 357 -6.15 32.22 -16.15
C PHE A 357 -4.73 32.66 -15.79
N PRO A 358 -4.55 33.72 -14.97
CA PRO A 358 -3.24 34.14 -14.49
C PRO A 358 -2.52 33.02 -13.72
N ILE A 359 -1.21 32.91 -13.90
CA ILE A 359 -0.36 31.99 -13.14
C ILE A 359 -0.33 32.44 -11.68
N LYS A 360 -0.56 31.50 -10.75
CA LYS A 360 -0.53 31.75 -9.31
C LYS A 360 0.14 30.59 -8.58
N PHE A 361 1.28 30.86 -7.96
CA PHE A 361 1.89 29.94 -7.02
C PHE A 361 1.24 30.02 -5.64
N THR A 362 1.22 28.89 -4.94
CA THR A 362 0.84 28.79 -3.53
C THR A 362 1.92 28.08 -2.72
N THR A 363 2.18 28.61 -1.53
CA THR A 363 2.96 27.95 -0.46
C THR A 363 2.05 27.42 0.65
N ASP A 364 0.73 27.60 0.53
CA ASP A 364 -0.23 27.04 1.48
C ASP A 364 -0.19 25.52 1.41
N LYS A 365 0.20 24.90 2.52
CA LYS A 365 0.41 23.45 2.62
C LYS A 365 -0.86 22.66 2.34
N HIS A 366 -2.04 23.18 2.67
CA HIS A 366 -3.29 22.47 2.42
C HIS A 366 -3.61 22.45 0.93
N LEU A 367 -3.57 23.60 0.26
CA LEU A 367 -3.80 23.71 -1.17
C LEU A 367 -2.75 22.96 -1.99
N TYR A 368 -1.47 23.05 -1.60
CA TYR A 368 -0.39 22.27 -2.18
C TYR A 368 -0.71 20.77 -2.15
N ASN A 369 -1.04 20.24 -0.97
CA ASN A 369 -1.35 18.82 -0.82
C ASN A 369 -2.60 18.41 -1.59
N SER A 370 -3.60 19.29 -1.69
CA SER A 370 -4.80 19.04 -2.51
C SER A 370 -4.47 18.88 -3.99
N TYR A 371 -3.67 19.78 -4.58
CA TYR A 371 -3.26 19.66 -5.99
C TYR A 371 -2.46 18.38 -6.26
N TRP A 372 -1.54 18.04 -5.37
CA TRP A 372 -0.76 16.82 -5.50
C TRP A 372 -1.59 15.56 -5.28
N SER A 373 -2.58 15.59 -4.37
CA SER A 373 -3.51 14.47 -4.16
C SER A 373 -4.31 14.18 -5.43
N VAL A 374 -4.76 15.22 -6.13
CA VAL A 374 -5.49 15.11 -7.41
C VAL A 374 -4.64 14.45 -8.46
N ARG A 375 -3.45 15.02 -8.71
CA ARG A 375 -2.52 14.49 -9.71
C ARG A 375 -2.18 13.02 -9.43
N ASN A 376 -1.96 12.65 -8.17
CA ASN A 376 -1.68 11.26 -7.78
C ASN A 376 -2.90 10.33 -7.91
N GLY A 377 -4.11 10.87 -7.80
CA GLY A 377 -5.37 10.12 -7.91
C GLY A 377 -5.88 9.91 -9.34
N LEU A 378 -5.33 10.60 -10.34
CA LEU A 378 -5.85 10.60 -11.72
C LEU A 378 -6.03 9.23 -12.35
N PHE A 379 -4.98 8.41 -12.32
CA PHE A 379 -5.02 7.06 -12.89
C PHE A 379 -6.21 6.27 -12.31
N THR A 380 -6.41 6.43 -11.01
CA THR A 380 -7.38 5.63 -10.28
C THR A 380 -8.78 6.15 -10.46
N SER A 381 -8.98 7.47 -10.50
CA SER A 381 -10.27 8.06 -10.89
C SER A 381 -10.66 7.64 -12.31
N ALA A 382 -9.72 7.64 -13.25
CA ALA A 382 -9.93 7.15 -14.61
C ALA A 382 -10.32 5.66 -14.61
N ALA A 383 -9.56 4.82 -13.92
CA ALA A 383 -9.84 3.39 -13.82
C ALA A 383 -11.20 3.11 -13.14
N ALA A 384 -11.62 3.92 -12.16
CA ALA A 384 -12.91 3.76 -11.47
C ALA A 384 -14.12 4.01 -12.37
N GLY A 385 -13.98 4.86 -13.39
CA GLY A 385 -15.03 5.21 -14.36
C GLY A 385 -15.16 4.23 -15.53
N ARG A 386 -14.30 3.23 -15.64
CA ARG A 386 -14.32 2.27 -16.74
C ARG A 386 -15.57 1.38 -16.74
N PRO A 387 -16.01 0.86 -17.89
CA PRO A 387 -17.08 -0.13 -17.94
C PRO A 387 -16.75 -1.39 -17.12
N VAL A 388 -17.76 -1.97 -16.49
CA VAL A 388 -17.61 -3.27 -15.79
C VAL A 388 -17.16 -4.34 -16.80
N ASN A 389 -16.38 -5.33 -16.34
CA ASN A 389 -15.77 -6.39 -17.16
C ASN A 389 -14.70 -5.92 -18.17
N THR A 390 -14.24 -4.67 -18.12
CA THR A 390 -13.11 -4.24 -18.95
C THR A 390 -11.80 -4.22 -18.17
N ALA A 391 -10.70 -4.44 -18.90
CA ALA A 391 -9.36 -4.23 -18.37
C ALA A 391 -9.08 -2.74 -18.18
N SER A 392 -8.04 -2.43 -17.40
CA SER A 392 -7.48 -1.08 -17.32
C SER A 392 -6.01 -1.18 -17.69
N ILE A 393 -5.65 -0.58 -18.83
CA ILE A 393 -4.29 -0.56 -19.33
C ILE A 393 -3.80 0.88 -19.23
N ILE A 394 -2.54 1.05 -18.82
CA ILE A 394 -1.82 2.32 -18.89
C ILE A 394 -0.67 2.12 -19.87
N GLU A 395 -0.68 2.92 -20.93
CA GLU A 395 0.49 3.07 -21.78
C GLU A 395 1.26 4.32 -21.37
N ASP A 396 2.58 4.29 -21.56
CA ASP A 396 3.53 5.30 -21.10
C ASP A 396 4.60 5.53 -22.18
N ILE A 397 4.34 6.54 -23.01
CA ILE A 397 5.15 6.85 -24.19
C ILE A 397 5.93 8.14 -23.96
N ALA A 398 7.08 8.30 -24.61
CA ALA A 398 7.83 9.55 -24.54
C ALA A 398 8.23 10.08 -25.92
N PHE A 399 8.28 11.39 -26.06
CA PHE A 399 8.68 12.08 -27.30
C PHE A 399 9.64 13.22 -27.01
N ASP A 400 10.41 13.61 -28.02
CA ASP A 400 11.24 14.79 -27.96
C ASP A 400 10.38 16.07 -27.86
N ALA A 401 10.94 17.10 -27.22
CA ALA A 401 10.21 18.32 -26.92
C ALA A 401 9.74 19.05 -28.18
N GLU A 402 10.50 18.96 -29.27
CA GLU A 402 10.23 19.61 -30.55
C GLU A 402 8.98 19.05 -31.25
N VAL A 403 8.67 17.76 -31.04
CA VAL A 403 7.56 17.07 -31.72
C VAL A 403 6.41 16.68 -30.78
N LEU A 404 6.58 16.83 -29.47
CA LEU A 404 5.63 16.37 -28.45
C LEU A 404 4.21 16.91 -28.70
N GLY A 405 4.05 18.19 -29.01
CA GLY A 405 2.74 18.79 -29.25
C GLY A 405 1.97 18.14 -30.40
N ASP A 406 2.65 17.87 -31.52
CA ASP A 406 2.08 17.17 -32.68
C ASP A 406 1.78 15.70 -32.34
N ALA A 407 2.72 15.02 -31.69
CA ALA A 407 2.59 13.63 -31.31
C ALA A 407 1.40 13.38 -30.38
N LEU A 408 1.20 14.23 -29.36
CA LEU A 408 0.08 14.10 -28.43
C LEU A 408 -1.28 14.33 -29.10
N VAL A 409 -1.35 15.23 -30.08
CA VAL A 409 -2.57 15.40 -30.89
C VAL A 409 -2.86 14.14 -31.70
N SER A 410 -1.86 13.58 -32.38
CA SER A 410 -2.02 12.32 -33.13
C SER A 410 -2.42 11.14 -32.24
N VAL A 411 -1.84 11.03 -31.03
CA VAL A 411 -2.23 10.01 -30.04
C VAL A 411 -3.68 10.21 -29.62
N ARG A 412 -4.12 11.45 -29.39
CA ARG A 412 -5.52 11.75 -29.04
C ARG A 412 -6.47 11.36 -30.17
N GLU A 413 -6.13 11.65 -31.42
CA GLU A 413 -6.93 11.25 -32.59
C GLU A 413 -7.02 9.73 -32.74
N LEU A 414 -5.90 9.02 -32.52
CA LEU A 414 -5.86 7.56 -32.49
C LEU A 414 -6.79 7.00 -31.41
N LEU A 415 -6.72 7.53 -30.19
CA LEU A 415 -7.59 7.12 -29.09
C LEU A 415 -9.07 7.32 -29.44
N VAL A 416 -9.44 8.45 -30.04
CA VAL A 416 -10.83 8.73 -30.44
C VAL A 416 -11.30 7.75 -31.51
N ARG A 417 -10.54 7.57 -32.60
CA ARG A 417 -10.96 6.70 -33.73
C ARG A 417 -10.99 5.22 -33.35
N SER A 418 -10.15 4.79 -32.41
CA SER A 418 -10.12 3.41 -31.90
C SER A 418 -11.17 3.13 -30.81
N GLY A 419 -12.05 4.09 -30.48
CA GLY A 419 -13.13 3.90 -29.51
C GLY A 419 -12.74 4.16 -28.04
N TYR A 420 -11.59 4.77 -27.80
CA TYR A 420 -11.06 5.14 -26.48
C TYR A 420 -11.11 6.66 -26.23
N ALA A 421 -12.11 7.38 -26.75
CA ALA A 421 -12.23 8.84 -26.59
C ALA A 421 -12.27 9.33 -25.12
N ASN A 422 -12.70 8.46 -24.20
CA ASN A 422 -12.72 8.74 -22.75
C ASN A 422 -11.36 8.51 -22.06
N ALA A 423 -10.31 8.15 -22.82
CA ALA A 423 -8.97 8.01 -22.30
C ALA A 423 -8.55 9.30 -21.58
N VAL A 424 -7.99 9.12 -20.39
CA VAL A 424 -7.41 10.18 -19.59
C VAL A 424 -5.92 10.24 -19.93
N MET A 425 -5.39 11.43 -20.22
CA MET A 425 -3.97 11.65 -20.53
C MET A 425 -3.31 12.51 -19.46
N TRP A 426 -2.16 12.07 -18.94
CA TRP A 426 -1.37 12.84 -17.97
C TRP A 426 0.11 12.48 -18.08
N GLY A 427 1.04 13.33 -17.67
CA GLY A 427 2.45 13.02 -17.89
C GLY A 427 3.46 13.98 -17.29
N HIS A 428 4.72 13.55 -17.32
CA HIS A 428 5.89 14.32 -16.91
C HIS A 428 6.35 15.17 -18.10
N LEU A 429 5.82 16.37 -18.21
CA LEU A 429 5.97 17.21 -19.39
C LEU A 429 7.44 17.51 -19.72
N LEU A 430 8.28 17.72 -18.69
CA LEU A 430 9.71 18.03 -18.86
C LEU A 430 10.50 16.90 -19.53
N ASP A 431 10.09 15.66 -19.32
CA ASP A 431 10.72 14.46 -19.89
C ASP A 431 10.05 14.01 -21.19
N GLY A 432 9.04 14.74 -21.67
CA GLY A 432 8.21 14.35 -22.81
C GLY A 432 7.42 13.05 -22.60
N ASN A 433 7.36 12.54 -21.36
CA ASN A 433 6.67 11.30 -21.02
C ASN A 433 5.18 11.56 -20.75
N VAL A 434 4.29 10.87 -21.46
CA VAL A 434 2.84 10.95 -21.29
C VAL A 434 2.23 9.56 -21.16
N HIS A 435 1.39 9.43 -20.15
CA HIS A 435 0.56 8.28 -19.86
C HIS A 435 -0.85 8.47 -20.40
N PHE A 436 -1.47 7.37 -20.81
CA PHE A 436 -2.91 7.36 -21.07
C PHE A 436 -3.56 6.02 -20.77
N THR A 437 -4.86 6.05 -20.47
CA THR A 437 -5.64 4.85 -20.15
C THR A 437 -6.44 4.34 -21.33
N VAL A 438 -6.46 3.02 -21.55
CA VAL A 438 -7.43 2.35 -22.42
C VAL A 438 -8.16 1.24 -21.66
N PHE A 439 -9.43 1.00 -22.03
CA PHE A 439 -10.31 0.06 -21.33
C PHE A 439 -10.87 -1.01 -22.29
N PRO A 440 -10.02 -1.88 -22.86
CA PRO A 440 -10.49 -2.92 -23.77
C PRO A 440 -11.31 -3.99 -23.02
N ASP A 441 -12.30 -4.54 -23.71
CA ASP A 441 -12.94 -5.79 -23.32
C ASP A 441 -12.06 -6.97 -23.73
N ILE A 442 -11.15 -7.35 -22.84
CA ILE A 442 -10.25 -8.50 -23.06
C ILE A 442 -10.91 -9.86 -22.83
N ASN A 443 -12.21 -9.88 -22.50
CA ASN A 443 -12.96 -11.13 -22.34
C ASN A 443 -13.60 -11.60 -23.65
N SER A 444 -13.64 -10.76 -24.69
CA SER A 444 -14.22 -11.09 -26.00
C SER A 444 -13.16 -11.10 -27.11
N PRO A 445 -13.24 -12.03 -28.08
CA PRO A 445 -12.32 -12.06 -29.23
C PRO A 445 -12.27 -10.75 -30.01
N ASP A 446 -13.43 -10.15 -30.29
CA ASP A 446 -13.54 -8.87 -31.00
C ASP A 446 -12.86 -7.72 -30.23
N GLY A 447 -12.97 -7.71 -28.89
CA GLY A 447 -12.32 -6.72 -28.05
C GLY A 447 -10.79 -6.88 -28.04
N VAL A 448 -10.30 -8.13 -28.03
CA VAL A 448 -8.87 -8.44 -28.16
C VAL A 448 -8.32 -8.03 -29.52
N GLU A 449 -9.04 -8.30 -30.61
CA GLU A 449 -8.63 -7.90 -31.96
C GLU A 449 -8.52 -6.38 -32.11
N LYS A 450 -9.53 -5.63 -31.62
CA LYS A 450 -9.52 -4.16 -31.62
C LYS A 450 -8.35 -3.58 -30.82
N TYR A 451 -8.05 -4.17 -29.66
CA TYR A 451 -6.88 -3.79 -28.88
C TYR A 451 -5.57 -4.09 -29.63
N GLY A 452 -5.49 -5.25 -30.30
CA GLY A 452 -4.36 -5.62 -31.14
C GLY A 452 -4.07 -4.59 -32.24
N GLN A 453 -5.10 -4.20 -32.98
CA GLN A 453 -5.01 -3.19 -34.04
C GLN A 453 -4.55 -1.83 -33.48
N PHE A 454 -5.15 -1.39 -32.38
CA PHE A 454 -4.77 -0.15 -31.70
C PHE A 454 -3.28 -0.15 -31.32
N MET A 455 -2.77 -1.24 -30.74
CA MET A 455 -1.36 -1.33 -30.34
C MET A 455 -0.41 -1.28 -31.52
N HIS A 456 -0.73 -1.92 -32.64
CA HIS A 456 0.08 -1.81 -33.86
C HIS A 456 0.14 -0.39 -34.39
N GLU A 457 -1.00 0.30 -34.49
CA GLU A 457 -1.05 1.70 -34.93
C GLU A 457 -0.31 2.64 -33.97
N LEU A 458 -0.44 2.42 -32.67
CA LEU A 458 0.29 3.16 -31.64
C LEU A 458 1.80 2.96 -31.79
N CYS A 459 2.25 1.72 -31.92
CA CYS A 459 3.69 1.42 -32.02
C CYS A 459 4.29 2.01 -33.30
N GLU A 460 3.59 1.91 -34.43
CA GLU A 460 4.01 2.53 -35.69
C GLU A 460 4.11 4.06 -35.55
N MET A 461 3.08 4.70 -34.97
CA MET A 461 3.08 6.14 -34.74
C MET A 461 4.25 6.57 -33.85
N VAL A 462 4.44 5.91 -32.70
CA VAL A 462 5.43 6.32 -31.72
C VAL A 462 6.84 6.01 -32.20
N ALA A 463 7.14 4.75 -32.54
CA ALA A 463 8.51 4.31 -32.83
C ALA A 463 9.00 4.75 -34.22
N VAL A 464 8.11 4.76 -35.21
CA VAL A 464 8.48 4.99 -36.62
C VAL A 464 8.19 6.43 -37.04
N ALA A 465 6.96 6.93 -36.84
CA ALA A 465 6.60 8.26 -37.35
C ALA A 465 7.20 9.42 -36.54
N TYR A 466 7.21 9.30 -35.21
CA TYR A 466 7.73 10.34 -34.30
C TYR A 466 9.07 9.99 -33.66
N HIS A 467 9.61 8.79 -33.90
CA HIS A 467 10.84 8.31 -33.29
C HIS A 467 10.89 8.42 -31.76
N GLY A 468 9.73 8.34 -31.09
CA GLY A 468 9.58 8.33 -29.63
C GLY A 468 9.93 6.99 -28.98
N SER A 469 9.74 6.92 -27.66
CA SER A 469 9.93 5.73 -26.82
C SER A 469 8.59 5.05 -26.56
N LEU A 470 8.50 3.73 -26.79
CA LEU A 470 7.27 2.97 -26.54
C LEU A 470 7.02 2.73 -25.05
N LYS A 471 8.08 2.77 -24.23
CA LYS A 471 8.02 2.59 -22.78
C LYS A 471 8.97 3.52 -22.06
N ALA A 472 8.40 4.49 -21.34
CA ALA A 472 9.18 5.46 -20.58
C ALA A 472 9.61 4.96 -19.19
N GLU A 473 8.75 4.26 -18.45
CA GLU A 473 8.99 3.94 -17.02
C GLU A 473 8.42 2.59 -16.54
N HIS A 474 7.40 2.05 -17.21
CA HIS A 474 6.68 0.86 -16.72
C HIS A 474 7.34 -0.48 -17.12
N GLY A 475 8.48 -0.41 -17.79
CA GLY A 475 9.17 -1.56 -18.36
C GLY A 475 8.49 -2.11 -19.61
N THR A 476 9.27 -2.85 -20.38
CA THR A 476 8.84 -3.54 -21.61
C THR A 476 7.89 -4.68 -21.30
N GLY A 477 8.25 -5.50 -20.32
CA GLY A 477 7.56 -6.74 -19.98
C GLY A 477 7.31 -7.66 -21.17
N ARG A 478 6.16 -8.32 -21.13
CA ARG A 478 5.60 -9.12 -22.23
C ARG A 478 4.79 -8.24 -23.19
N ASN A 479 4.21 -7.15 -22.69
CA ASN A 479 3.36 -6.24 -23.47
C ASN A 479 4.11 -5.65 -24.67
N MET A 480 5.36 -5.20 -24.48
CA MET A 480 6.13 -4.52 -25.54
C MET A 480 7.27 -5.35 -26.13
N ALA A 481 7.52 -6.57 -25.64
CA ALA A 481 8.59 -7.42 -26.15
C ALA A 481 8.57 -7.61 -27.68
N PRO A 482 7.40 -7.79 -28.34
CA PRO A 482 7.32 -7.88 -29.80
C PRO A 482 7.78 -6.64 -30.56
N PHE A 483 7.73 -5.47 -29.93
CA PHE A 483 7.94 -4.17 -30.57
C PHE A 483 9.33 -3.59 -30.29
N VAL A 484 10.16 -4.26 -29.46
CA VAL A 484 11.53 -3.83 -29.15
C VAL A 484 12.37 -3.69 -30.44
N GLU A 485 12.28 -4.65 -31.36
CA GLU A 485 12.98 -4.57 -32.64
C GLU A 485 12.46 -3.42 -33.52
N GLN A 486 11.16 -3.11 -33.48
CA GLN A 486 10.58 -2.00 -34.23
C GLN A 486 11.14 -0.65 -33.75
N GLU A 487 11.35 -0.49 -32.44
CA GLU A 487 11.93 0.73 -31.87
C GLU A 487 13.45 0.82 -32.11
N TRP A 488 14.19 -0.25 -31.82
CA TRP A 488 15.65 -0.25 -31.81
C TRP A 488 16.29 -0.61 -33.14
N GLY A 489 15.57 -1.27 -34.03
CA GLY A 489 16.11 -1.85 -35.25
C GLY A 489 16.90 -3.13 -35.00
N THR A 490 17.15 -3.87 -36.08
CA THR A 490 17.72 -5.22 -36.02
C THR A 490 19.10 -5.28 -35.38
N ASP A 491 19.98 -4.31 -35.66
CA ASP A 491 21.37 -4.33 -35.17
C ASP A 491 21.43 -4.21 -33.64
N ILE A 492 20.73 -3.24 -33.06
CA ILE A 492 20.71 -3.03 -31.60
C ILE A 492 19.93 -4.16 -30.91
N TYR A 493 18.83 -4.62 -31.51
CA TYR A 493 18.09 -5.78 -30.98
C TYR A 493 18.97 -7.06 -30.98
N ALA A 494 19.85 -7.24 -31.97
CA ALA A 494 20.82 -8.33 -31.99
C ALA A 494 21.82 -8.23 -30.83
N LEU A 495 22.29 -7.02 -30.47
CA LEU A 495 23.12 -6.81 -29.28
C LEU A 495 22.35 -7.19 -28.01
N MET A 496 21.08 -6.78 -27.88
CA MET A 496 20.23 -7.16 -26.73
C MET A 496 20.06 -8.68 -26.60
N LYS A 497 19.87 -9.40 -27.72
CA LYS A 497 19.81 -10.87 -27.72
C LYS A 497 21.13 -11.51 -27.28
N ARG A 498 22.27 -10.96 -27.70
CA ARG A 498 23.60 -11.41 -27.24
C ARG A 498 23.80 -11.18 -25.75
N ILE A 499 23.39 -10.02 -25.24
CA ILE A 499 23.37 -9.74 -23.79
C ILE A 499 22.57 -10.81 -23.05
N LYS A 500 21.30 -11.05 -23.42
CA LYS A 500 20.48 -12.08 -22.77
C LYS A 500 21.17 -13.46 -22.77
N LYS A 501 21.73 -13.86 -23.91
CA LYS A 501 22.40 -15.15 -24.06
C LYS A 501 23.70 -15.25 -23.22
N ALA A 502 24.42 -14.15 -23.04
CA ALA A 502 25.64 -14.11 -22.25
C ALA A 502 25.37 -14.34 -20.76
N PHE A 503 24.31 -13.72 -20.22
CA PHE A 503 23.94 -13.85 -18.81
C PHE A 503 23.16 -15.14 -18.52
N ASP A 504 22.35 -15.61 -19.47
CA ASP A 504 21.45 -16.75 -19.28
C ASP A 504 21.36 -17.61 -20.55
N PRO A 505 22.39 -18.40 -20.86
CA PRO A 505 22.47 -19.19 -22.08
C PRO A 505 21.39 -20.28 -22.17
N MET A 506 20.83 -20.68 -21.03
CA MET A 506 19.77 -21.70 -20.94
C MET A 506 18.35 -21.09 -20.93
N ASN A 507 18.24 -19.76 -21.01
CA ASN A 507 16.97 -19.02 -20.98
C ASN A 507 16.07 -19.37 -19.78
N VAL A 508 16.68 -19.51 -18.61
CA VAL A 508 16.02 -19.84 -17.33
C VAL A 508 15.37 -18.62 -16.69
N LEU A 509 16.00 -17.44 -16.76
CA LEU A 509 15.57 -16.24 -16.07
C LEU A 509 14.49 -15.49 -16.86
N ASN A 510 13.28 -15.48 -16.31
CA ASN A 510 12.09 -14.77 -16.76
C ASN A 510 11.84 -14.81 -18.29
N PRO A 511 11.71 -16.01 -18.90
CA PRO A 511 11.59 -16.14 -20.34
C PRO A 511 10.35 -15.43 -20.91
N GLY A 512 10.51 -14.88 -22.11
CA GLY A 512 9.46 -14.16 -22.85
C GLY A 512 9.23 -12.72 -22.41
N VAL A 513 10.03 -12.22 -21.46
CA VAL A 513 10.09 -10.81 -21.06
C VAL A 513 11.27 -10.13 -21.76
N LEU A 514 11.07 -8.89 -22.24
CA LEU A 514 12.01 -8.09 -23.05
C LEU A 514 12.35 -8.71 -24.42
N ILE A 515 12.90 -9.92 -24.42
CA ILE A 515 13.24 -10.69 -25.62
C ILE A 515 12.21 -11.79 -25.78
N ASN A 516 11.43 -11.72 -26.86
CA ASN A 516 10.42 -12.72 -27.18
C ASN A 516 10.28 -12.89 -28.70
N GLU A 517 10.23 -14.14 -29.15
CA GLU A 517 10.05 -14.47 -30.57
C GLU A 517 8.56 -14.53 -30.97
N ASP A 518 7.64 -14.67 -30.01
CA ASP A 518 6.20 -14.64 -30.26
C ASP A 518 5.71 -13.19 -30.43
N LYS A 519 5.50 -12.80 -31.70
CA LYS A 519 5.06 -11.46 -32.07
C LYS A 519 3.64 -11.09 -31.59
N GLU A 520 2.85 -12.07 -31.16
CA GLU A 520 1.48 -11.85 -30.69
C GLU A 520 1.34 -12.02 -29.17
N ILE A 521 2.45 -12.17 -28.42
CA ILE A 521 2.39 -12.41 -26.97
C ILE A 521 1.61 -11.33 -26.22
N PHE A 522 1.61 -10.09 -26.72
CA PHE A 522 0.92 -8.94 -26.12
C PHE A 522 -0.61 -9.06 -26.07
N ILE A 523 -1.20 -9.96 -26.87
CA ILE A 523 -2.64 -10.30 -26.88
C ILE A 523 -2.93 -11.74 -26.42
N LYS A 524 -1.91 -12.46 -25.93
CA LYS A 524 -2.06 -13.82 -25.38
C LYS A 524 -2.01 -13.81 -23.86
N ASN A 525 -2.49 -14.88 -23.23
CA ASN A 525 -2.46 -15.04 -21.77
C ASN A 525 -3.15 -13.90 -21.01
N LEU A 526 -4.19 -13.32 -21.57
CA LEU A 526 -4.95 -12.24 -20.94
C LEU A 526 -5.77 -12.75 -19.76
N LYS A 527 -5.95 -11.91 -18.75
CA LYS A 527 -6.84 -12.17 -17.61
C LYS A 527 -8.28 -12.27 -18.09
N ASN A 528 -9.05 -13.12 -17.41
CA ASN A 528 -10.50 -13.02 -17.41
C ASN A 528 -10.95 -12.09 -16.27
N ILE A 529 -11.81 -11.12 -16.57
CA ILE A 529 -12.33 -10.11 -15.61
C ILE A 529 -13.85 -10.24 -15.55
N PRO A 530 -14.39 -11.12 -14.70
CA PRO A 530 -15.83 -11.29 -14.56
C PRO A 530 -16.47 -10.16 -13.73
N SER A 531 -17.77 -9.98 -13.92
CA SER A 531 -18.62 -9.21 -13.01
C SER A 531 -18.82 -10.06 -11.78
N ALA A 532 -18.24 -9.63 -10.66
CA ALA A 532 -18.15 -10.46 -9.46
C ALA A 532 -18.99 -9.87 -8.33
N ASN A 533 -18.69 -8.64 -7.94
CA ASN A 533 -19.44 -7.92 -6.92
C ASN A 533 -19.18 -6.41 -7.04
N PRO A 534 -20.23 -5.55 -6.99
CA PRO A 534 -20.07 -4.11 -7.17
C PRO A 534 -19.03 -3.43 -6.26
N ILE A 535 -18.77 -4.00 -5.06
CA ILE A 535 -17.76 -3.51 -4.12
C ILE A 535 -16.33 -3.60 -4.70
N ILE A 536 -16.07 -4.58 -5.57
CA ILE A 536 -14.74 -4.92 -6.07
C ILE A 536 -14.61 -4.88 -7.60
N ASP A 537 -15.68 -4.67 -8.36
CA ASP A 537 -15.61 -4.65 -9.82
C ASP A 537 -14.73 -3.50 -10.34
N LYS A 538 -14.56 -2.42 -9.56
CA LYS A 538 -13.59 -1.36 -9.83
C LYS A 538 -12.13 -1.79 -9.68
N CYS A 539 -11.83 -2.97 -9.11
CA CYS A 539 -10.47 -3.43 -8.85
C CYS A 539 -9.74 -3.85 -10.14
N ILE A 540 -8.53 -3.32 -10.31
CA ILE A 540 -7.60 -3.66 -11.38
C ILE A 540 -6.45 -4.57 -10.92
N GLU A 541 -6.52 -5.10 -9.69
CA GLU A 541 -5.51 -6.00 -9.12
C GLU A 541 -4.11 -5.36 -8.94
N CYS A 542 -4.03 -4.03 -8.76
CA CYS A 542 -2.74 -3.30 -8.65
C CYS A 542 -1.89 -3.65 -7.41
N GLY A 543 -2.51 -4.15 -6.34
CA GLY A 543 -1.80 -4.58 -5.12
C GLY A 543 -1.47 -3.47 -4.12
N PHE A 544 -1.85 -2.21 -4.35
CA PHE A 544 -1.54 -1.12 -3.41
C PHE A 544 -2.11 -1.31 -2.00
N CYS A 545 -3.21 -2.06 -1.92
CA CYS A 545 -3.88 -2.40 -0.66
C CYS A 545 -3.14 -3.46 0.18
N GLU A 546 -2.15 -4.16 -0.36
CA GLU A 546 -1.54 -5.32 0.32
C GLU A 546 -0.69 -4.94 1.53
N VAL A 547 0.07 -3.84 1.44
CA VAL A 547 1.01 -3.41 2.48
C VAL A 547 0.34 -3.12 3.83
N SER A 548 -0.93 -2.72 3.80
CA SER A 548 -1.73 -2.36 4.97
C SER A 548 -2.46 -3.54 5.61
N CYS A 549 -2.45 -4.72 4.97
CA CYS A 549 -3.29 -5.83 5.39
C CYS A 549 -2.68 -6.60 6.58
N PRO A 550 -3.43 -6.86 7.67
CA PRO A 550 -2.93 -7.62 8.80
C PRO A 550 -2.60 -9.09 8.45
N SER A 551 -3.22 -9.65 7.41
CA SER A 551 -2.99 -11.03 6.96
C SER A 551 -1.87 -11.18 5.92
N LYS A 552 -1.12 -10.12 5.59
CA LYS A 552 -0.10 -10.14 4.53
C LYS A 552 1.00 -11.20 4.72
N ASN A 553 1.25 -11.60 5.97
CA ASN A 553 2.24 -12.63 6.32
C ASN A 553 1.59 -13.95 6.78
N LEU A 554 0.28 -14.12 6.58
CA LEU A 554 -0.50 -15.26 7.08
C LEU A 554 -1.23 -16.01 5.96
N THR A 555 -2.13 -15.33 5.25
CA THR A 555 -3.04 -15.91 4.24
C THR A 555 -3.16 -14.96 3.05
N LEU A 556 -4.38 -14.56 2.68
CA LEU A 556 -4.64 -13.71 1.51
C LEU A 556 -4.63 -12.23 1.89
N THR A 557 -4.01 -11.41 1.06
CA THR A 557 -4.11 -9.95 1.06
C THR A 557 -5.44 -9.49 0.42
N PRO A 558 -5.81 -8.20 0.43
CA PRO A 558 -7.05 -7.73 -0.18
C PRO A 558 -7.09 -7.97 -1.71
N ARG A 559 -5.99 -7.75 -2.44
CA ARG A 559 -5.89 -8.11 -3.87
C ARG A 559 -6.09 -9.62 -4.05
N GLN A 560 -5.39 -10.43 -3.27
CA GLN A 560 -5.49 -11.88 -3.36
C GLN A 560 -6.90 -12.41 -3.03
N ARG A 561 -7.62 -11.78 -2.08
CA ARG A 561 -9.04 -12.07 -1.81
C ARG A 561 -9.94 -11.77 -2.99
N ILE A 562 -9.71 -10.64 -3.67
CA ILE A 562 -10.45 -10.26 -4.89
C ILE A 562 -10.20 -11.28 -5.99
N VAL A 563 -8.95 -11.67 -6.20
CA VAL A 563 -8.58 -12.70 -7.19
C VAL A 563 -9.23 -14.05 -6.85
N ALA A 564 -9.18 -14.48 -5.58
CA ALA A 564 -9.81 -15.72 -5.13
C ALA A 564 -11.33 -15.71 -5.31
N TYR A 565 -11.97 -14.56 -5.03
CA TYR A 565 -13.42 -14.41 -5.22
C TYR A 565 -13.82 -14.41 -6.70
N ARG A 566 -13.06 -13.72 -7.57
CA ARG A 566 -13.26 -13.78 -9.03
C ARG A 566 -13.09 -15.19 -9.57
N MET A 567 -12.10 -15.93 -9.09
CA MET A 567 -11.91 -17.35 -9.42
C MET A 567 -13.12 -18.20 -9.02
N LEU A 568 -13.73 -17.95 -7.86
CA LEU A 568 -14.96 -18.62 -7.44
C LEU A 568 -16.15 -18.29 -8.37
N VAL A 569 -16.29 -17.02 -8.76
CA VAL A 569 -17.34 -16.57 -9.68
C VAL A 569 -17.15 -17.18 -11.07
N ASP A 570 -15.92 -17.24 -11.58
CA ASP A 570 -15.61 -17.88 -12.88
C ASP A 570 -15.98 -19.36 -12.88
N GLU A 571 -15.59 -20.09 -11.82
CA GLU A 571 -15.93 -21.52 -11.69
C GLU A 571 -17.45 -21.73 -11.58
N ALA A 572 -18.19 -20.80 -10.96
CA ALA A 572 -19.64 -20.83 -10.90
C ALA A 572 -20.30 -20.51 -12.27
N ASN A 573 -19.76 -19.53 -13.01
CA ASN A 573 -20.27 -19.12 -14.32
C ASN A 573 -20.02 -20.15 -15.42
N ALA A 574 -18.91 -20.90 -15.32
CA ALA A 574 -18.54 -21.94 -16.29
C ALA A 574 -19.50 -23.14 -16.36
N LYS A 575 -20.65 -23.12 -15.66
CA LYS A 575 -21.65 -24.20 -15.54
C LYS A 575 -21.05 -25.56 -15.13
N LYS A 576 -19.91 -25.54 -14.45
CA LYS A 576 -19.26 -26.76 -13.95
C LYS A 576 -20.00 -27.30 -12.72
N ASN A 577 -19.81 -28.60 -12.50
CA ASN A 577 -20.36 -29.38 -11.39
C ASN A 577 -20.33 -28.58 -10.06
N GLY A 578 -21.49 -28.34 -9.44
CA GLY A 578 -21.59 -27.60 -8.16
C GLY A 578 -20.80 -28.20 -7.00
N LYS A 579 -20.23 -29.41 -7.15
CA LYS A 579 -19.20 -29.94 -6.25
C LYS A 579 -17.90 -29.13 -6.28
N ALA A 580 -17.41 -28.71 -7.45
CA ALA A 580 -16.17 -27.96 -7.61
C ALA A 580 -16.27 -26.56 -6.97
N VAL A 581 -17.37 -25.85 -7.22
CA VAL A 581 -17.68 -24.55 -6.60
C VAL A 581 -17.73 -24.67 -5.07
N ARG A 582 -18.38 -25.71 -4.53
CA ARG A 582 -18.46 -25.94 -3.08
C ARG A 582 -17.10 -26.25 -2.46
N GLU A 583 -16.28 -27.05 -3.14
CA GLU A 583 -14.93 -27.37 -2.68
C GLU A 583 -14.04 -26.13 -2.68
N LEU A 584 -14.09 -25.31 -3.74
CA LEU A 584 -13.35 -24.06 -3.80
C LEU A 584 -13.84 -23.06 -2.73
N ALA A 585 -15.15 -22.92 -2.55
CA ALA A 585 -15.73 -22.07 -1.50
C ALA A 585 -15.24 -22.49 -0.11
N LYS A 586 -15.13 -23.80 0.15
CA LYS A 586 -14.57 -24.33 1.40
C LYS A 586 -13.09 -23.98 1.56
N GLN A 587 -12.29 -24.13 0.49
CA GLN A 587 -10.86 -23.80 0.51
C GLN A 587 -10.59 -22.31 0.75
N ILE A 588 -11.40 -21.42 0.18
CA ILE A 588 -11.21 -19.98 0.35
C ILE A 588 -11.82 -19.43 1.64
N SER A 589 -12.72 -20.15 2.32
CA SER A 589 -13.47 -19.63 3.48
C SER A 589 -12.56 -19.07 4.58
N TYR A 590 -11.60 -19.86 5.08
CA TYR A 590 -10.65 -19.39 6.10
C TYR A 590 -9.76 -18.20 5.64
N PRO A 591 -9.05 -18.29 4.50
CA PRO A 591 -8.15 -17.22 4.06
C PRO A 591 -8.88 -15.95 3.56
N LEU A 592 -10.10 -16.07 3.04
CA LEU A 592 -10.91 -14.94 2.56
C LEU A 592 -11.66 -14.27 3.71
N ASP A 593 -12.36 -15.05 4.53
CA ASP A 593 -13.25 -14.55 5.57
C ASP A 593 -12.55 -14.47 6.93
N GLU A 594 -12.12 -15.61 7.49
CA GLU A 594 -11.77 -15.69 8.91
C GLU A 594 -10.51 -14.88 9.27
N THR A 595 -9.59 -14.78 8.33
CA THR A 595 -8.36 -14.00 8.48
C THR A 595 -8.48 -12.56 7.98
N CYS A 596 -9.71 -12.09 7.66
CA CYS A 596 -9.99 -10.68 7.40
C CYS A 596 -10.47 -9.97 8.68
N ALA A 597 -9.69 -8.97 9.11
CA ALA A 597 -10.04 -8.13 10.26
C ALA A 597 -11.28 -7.24 10.03
N THR A 598 -11.72 -7.08 8.77
CA THR A 598 -12.81 -6.16 8.36
C THR A 598 -12.62 -4.70 8.81
N ASP A 599 -11.36 -4.31 9.05
CA ASP A 599 -10.99 -2.95 9.47
C ASP A 599 -11.22 -1.90 8.37
N GLY A 600 -11.14 -2.31 7.11
CA GLY A 600 -11.22 -1.45 5.94
C GLY A 600 -10.02 -0.50 5.76
N LEU A 601 -8.85 -0.75 6.35
CA LEU A 601 -7.65 0.04 6.04
C LEU A 601 -7.21 -0.13 4.58
N CYS A 602 -7.54 -1.26 3.97
CA CYS A 602 -7.33 -1.49 2.54
C CYS A 602 -8.00 -0.45 1.64
N SER A 603 -9.08 0.21 2.06
CA SER A 603 -9.73 1.26 1.26
C SER A 603 -9.01 2.61 1.33
N ILE A 604 -8.23 2.86 2.40
CA ILE A 604 -7.38 4.06 2.51
C ILE A 604 -6.18 3.91 1.57
N ALA A 605 -5.60 2.71 1.50
CA ALA A 605 -4.51 2.41 0.60
C ALA A 605 -4.97 2.19 -0.87
N CYS A 606 -6.24 1.86 -1.08
CA CYS A 606 -6.81 1.70 -2.41
C CYS A 606 -7.21 3.07 -2.96
N PRO A 607 -6.64 3.52 -4.09
CA PRO A 607 -6.92 4.87 -4.57
C PRO A 607 -8.37 5.08 -5.07
N VAL A 608 -9.10 4.00 -5.36
CA VAL A 608 -10.54 4.04 -5.73
C VAL A 608 -11.47 3.63 -4.58
N GLY A 609 -10.95 3.57 -3.35
CA GLY A 609 -11.74 3.34 -2.14
C GLY A 609 -12.30 1.92 -1.96
N ILE A 610 -11.77 0.90 -2.67
CA ILE A 610 -12.28 -0.48 -2.53
C ILE A 610 -12.04 -1.01 -1.12
N ASN A 611 -13.12 -1.45 -0.47
CA ASN A 611 -13.08 -1.99 0.88
C ASN A 611 -13.42 -3.49 0.89
N THR A 612 -12.39 -4.34 0.89
CA THR A 612 -12.58 -5.80 1.02
C THR A 612 -13.16 -6.21 2.38
N GLY A 613 -13.03 -5.38 3.42
CA GLY A 613 -13.72 -5.58 4.69
C GLY A 613 -15.23 -5.51 4.54
N THR A 614 -15.75 -4.61 3.69
CA THR A 614 -17.18 -4.53 3.36
C THR A 614 -17.63 -5.77 2.58
N LEU A 615 -16.84 -6.22 1.61
CA LEU A 615 -17.11 -7.47 0.88
C LEU A 615 -17.21 -8.65 1.86
N VAL A 616 -16.26 -8.80 2.77
CA VAL A 616 -16.29 -9.91 3.75
C VAL A 616 -17.51 -9.81 4.67
N LYS A 617 -17.90 -8.61 5.14
CA LYS A 617 -19.14 -8.44 5.92
C LYS A 617 -20.40 -8.83 5.14
N GLU A 618 -20.45 -8.51 3.84
CA GLU A 618 -21.52 -8.94 2.92
C GLU A 618 -21.56 -10.47 2.80
N LEU A 619 -20.41 -11.11 2.57
CA LEU A 619 -20.32 -12.57 2.45
C LEU A 619 -20.70 -13.28 3.76
N ARG A 620 -20.26 -12.76 4.92
CA ARG A 620 -20.69 -13.25 6.25
C ARG A 620 -22.20 -13.19 6.39
N TRP A 621 -22.81 -12.09 5.98
CA TRP A 621 -24.26 -11.93 6.03
C TRP A 621 -24.98 -12.97 5.16
N GLN A 622 -24.53 -13.18 3.93
CA GLN A 622 -25.10 -14.18 3.02
C GLN A 622 -24.94 -15.61 3.55
N ASN A 623 -23.86 -15.89 4.29
CA ASN A 623 -23.55 -17.21 4.83
C ASN A 623 -24.17 -17.49 6.21
N ASN A 624 -24.60 -16.46 6.95
CA ASN A 624 -25.18 -16.63 8.28
C ASN A 624 -26.49 -17.43 8.23
N GLY A 625 -26.48 -18.63 8.80
CA GLY A 625 -27.65 -19.50 8.87
C GLY A 625 -28.65 -19.08 9.96
N ARG A 626 -29.88 -19.62 9.88
CA ARG A 626 -30.99 -19.35 10.83
C ARG A 626 -30.60 -19.54 12.30
N PHE A 627 -29.87 -20.60 12.62
CA PHE A 627 -29.43 -20.88 14.00
C PHE A 627 -28.53 -19.77 14.55
N SER A 628 -27.50 -19.38 13.80
CA SER A 628 -26.58 -18.29 14.20
C SER A 628 -27.32 -16.95 14.34
N GLY A 629 -28.31 -16.69 13.48
CA GLY A 629 -29.18 -15.52 13.56
C GLY A 629 -30.02 -15.50 14.85
N ASN A 630 -30.61 -16.63 15.24
CA ASN A 630 -31.39 -16.74 16.49
C ASN A 630 -30.51 -16.55 17.73
N VAL A 631 -29.28 -17.06 17.72
CA VAL A 631 -28.32 -16.83 18.82
C VAL A 631 -27.95 -15.35 18.90
N ALA A 632 -27.67 -14.70 17.76
CA ALA A 632 -27.38 -13.27 17.72
C ALA A 632 -28.57 -12.43 18.22
N GLU A 633 -29.80 -12.79 17.85
CA GLU A 633 -31.03 -12.16 18.33
C GLU A 633 -31.19 -12.31 19.84
N ALA A 634 -31.02 -13.52 20.38
CA ALA A 634 -31.07 -13.74 21.82
C ALA A 634 -30.02 -12.93 22.59
N ILE A 635 -28.80 -12.80 22.06
CA ILE A 635 -27.74 -11.95 22.64
C ILE A 635 -28.14 -10.48 22.58
N ALA A 636 -28.65 -10.01 21.44
CA ALA A 636 -29.10 -8.64 21.26
C ALA A 636 -30.21 -8.31 22.28
N ASP A 637 -31.28 -9.10 22.34
CA ASP A 637 -32.41 -8.87 23.23
C ASP A 637 -32.02 -8.91 24.72
N ASN A 638 -30.96 -9.67 25.06
CA ASN A 638 -30.51 -9.86 26.44
C ASN A 638 -29.15 -9.20 26.76
N MET A 639 -28.76 -8.16 26.01
CA MET A 639 -27.42 -7.54 26.11
C MET A 639 -27.01 -7.16 27.55
N GLY A 640 -27.94 -6.69 28.38
CA GLY A 640 -27.68 -6.36 29.78
C GLY A 640 -27.29 -7.58 30.63
N ASN A 641 -27.97 -8.72 30.44
CA ASN A 641 -27.66 -9.97 31.12
C ASN A 641 -26.35 -10.58 30.61
N VAL A 642 -26.14 -10.51 29.29
CA VAL A 642 -24.91 -11.02 28.64
C VAL A 642 -23.68 -10.26 29.14
N THR A 643 -23.71 -8.93 29.15
CA THR A 643 -22.59 -8.12 29.66
C THR A 643 -22.35 -8.32 31.16
N ALA A 644 -23.41 -8.48 31.95
CA ALA A 644 -23.30 -8.82 33.36
C ALA A 644 -22.66 -10.20 33.59
N LEU A 645 -23.03 -11.20 32.79
CA LEU A 645 -22.45 -12.54 32.84
C LEU A 645 -20.97 -12.53 32.44
N ILE A 646 -20.62 -11.88 31.33
CA ILE A 646 -19.22 -11.74 30.87
C ILE A 646 -18.38 -11.11 31.98
N ARG A 647 -18.83 -10.01 32.56
CA ARG A 647 -18.12 -9.34 33.67
C ARG A 647 -17.88 -10.28 34.85
N SER A 648 -18.85 -11.12 35.22
CA SER A 648 -18.69 -12.08 36.32
C SER A 648 -17.70 -13.20 35.98
N LEU A 649 -17.71 -13.68 34.73
CA LEU A 649 -16.84 -14.77 34.28
C LEU A 649 -15.38 -14.36 34.12
N LEU A 650 -15.09 -13.11 33.75
CA LEU A 650 -13.73 -12.62 33.49
C LEU A 650 -12.78 -12.74 34.70
N ASN A 651 -13.30 -12.74 35.93
CA ASN A 651 -12.46 -12.89 37.12
C ASN A 651 -12.05 -14.34 37.39
N VAL A 652 -12.80 -15.34 36.89
CA VAL A 652 -12.57 -16.75 37.22
C VAL A 652 -11.20 -17.26 36.75
N PRO A 653 -10.80 -17.05 35.48
CA PRO A 653 -9.47 -17.48 35.01
C PRO A 653 -8.32 -16.83 35.77
N HIS A 654 -8.45 -15.55 36.15
CA HIS A 654 -7.42 -14.85 36.92
C HIS A 654 -7.30 -15.41 38.33
N SER A 655 -8.43 -15.65 39.02
CA SER A 655 -8.43 -16.29 40.34
C SER A 655 -7.77 -17.68 40.31
N LEU A 656 -8.04 -18.47 39.27
CA LEU A 656 -7.37 -19.76 39.08
C LEU A 656 -5.87 -19.59 38.80
N ALA A 657 -5.50 -18.65 37.92
CA ALA A 657 -4.11 -18.37 37.57
C ALA A 657 -3.27 -17.87 38.76
N HIS A 658 -3.87 -17.18 39.74
CA HIS A 658 -3.20 -16.81 40.99
C HIS A 658 -2.87 -18.04 41.87
N VAL A 659 -3.66 -19.11 41.78
CA VAL A 659 -3.45 -20.34 42.54
C VAL A 659 -2.44 -21.25 41.85
N ILE A 660 -2.60 -21.48 40.54
CA ILE A 660 -1.79 -22.47 39.79
C ILE A 660 -0.61 -21.86 39.02
N GLY A 661 -0.49 -20.54 39.00
CA GLY A 661 0.49 -19.79 38.22
C GLY A 661 0.01 -19.47 36.78
N TYR A 662 0.25 -18.24 36.32
CA TYR A 662 -0.15 -17.77 34.99
C TYR A 662 0.43 -18.60 33.84
N GLY A 663 1.68 -19.08 33.97
CA GLY A 663 2.31 -19.93 32.94
C GLY A 663 1.64 -21.30 32.75
N ASN A 664 1.18 -21.90 33.85
CA ASN A 664 0.43 -23.16 33.81
C ASN A 664 -0.97 -22.95 33.22
N MET A 665 -1.67 -21.87 33.63
CA MET A 665 -2.99 -21.55 33.09
C MET A 665 -2.94 -21.28 31.58
N GLU A 666 -1.96 -20.51 31.10
CA GLU A 666 -1.72 -20.27 29.67
C GLU A 666 -1.41 -21.56 28.90
N SER A 667 -0.73 -22.52 29.51
CA SER A 667 -0.43 -23.82 28.89
C SER A 667 -1.70 -24.68 28.78
N ILE A 668 -2.54 -24.70 29.82
CA ILE A 668 -3.83 -25.41 29.81
C ILE A 668 -4.75 -24.83 28.74
N THR A 669 -4.89 -23.50 28.69
CA THR A 669 -5.78 -22.82 27.73
C THR A 669 -5.28 -23.00 26.29
N LYS A 670 -3.97 -22.97 26.06
CA LYS A 670 -3.37 -23.34 24.75
C LYS A 670 -3.64 -24.80 24.39
N GLY A 671 -3.58 -25.71 25.36
CA GLY A 671 -3.93 -27.13 25.17
C GLY A 671 -5.39 -27.29 24.76
N MET A 672 -6.31 -26.62 25.45
CA MET A 672 -7.74 -26.62 25.11
C MET A 672 -8.00 -26.00 23.73
N TYR A 673 -7.40 -24.85 23.43
CA TYR A 673 -7.49 -24.19 22.13
C TYR A 673 -7.09 -25.16 20.99
N LYS A 674 -5.97 -25.87 21.14
CA LYS A 674 -5.52 -26.87 20.16
C LYS A 674 -6.44 -28.10 20.09
N LEU A 675 -6.91 -28.59 21.22
CA LEU A 675 -7.77 -29.78 21.30
C LEU A 675 -9.12 -29.56 20.60
N PHE A 676 -9.69 -28.36 20.73
CA PHE A 676 -10.97 -27.99 20.11
C PHE A 676 -10.82 -27.29 18.76
N ASP A 677 -9.65 -27.39 18.11
CA ASP A 677 -9.34 -26.78 16.80
C ASP A 677 -9.74 -25.29 16.72
N GLY A 678 -9.39 -24.53 17.75
CA GLY A 678 -9.72 -23.12 17.89
C GLY A 678 -11.15 -22.85 18.37
N GLY A 679 -12.00 -23.85 18.59
CA GLY A 679 -13.37 -23.67 19.10
C GLY A 679 -13.48 -23.15 20.54
N PHE A 680 -12.39 -23.23 21.32
CA PHE A 680 -12.29 -22.65 22.66
C PHE A 680 -11.39 -21.40 22.65
N PRO A 681 -11.81 -20.25 23.21
CA PRO A 681 -11.06 -19.01 23.11
C PRO A 681 -9.71 -19.08 23.83
N LEU A 682 -8.67 -18.54 23.18
CA LEU A 682 -7.34 -18.47 23.77
C LEU A 682 -7.30 -17.44 24.91
N TRP A 683 -7.11 -17.90 26.14
CA TRP A 683 -6.90 -17.03 27.30
C TRP A 683 -5.41 -16.82 27.59
N THR A 684 -5.02 -15.58 27.94
CA THR A 684 -3.66 -15.20 28.32
C THR A 684 -3.66 -14.33 29.57
N ARG A 685 -2.48 -14.09 30.19
CA ARG A 685 -2.35 -13.14 31.31
C ARG A 685 -2.75 -11.70 30.96
N GLN A 686 -2.81 -11.37 29.67
CA GLN A 686 -3.22 -10.06 29.15
C GLN A 686 -4.72 -9.97 28.89
N THR A 687 -5.46 -11.07 29.02
CA THR A 687 -6.93 -11.04 29.03
C THR A 687 -7.40 -10.09 30.16
N PRO A 688 -8.42 -9.26 29.93
CA PRO A 688 -8.85 -8.26 30.90
C PRO A 688 -9.58 -8.88 32.10
N SER A 689 -9.46 -8.23 33.25
CA SER A 689 -10.31 -8.50 34.41
C SER A 689 -11.72 -7.91 34.23
N ALA A 690 -12.60 -8.11 35.21
CA ALA A 690 -13.91 -7.45 35.21
C ALA A 690 -13.81 -5.93 35.40
N SER A 691 -14.60 -5.16 34.64
CA SER A 691 -14.86 -3.73 34.93
C SER A 691 -15.82 -3.58 36.12
N ARG A 692 -15.76 -2.45 36.84
CA ARG A 692 -16.69 -2.12 37.93
C ARG A 692 -18.08 -1.80 37.37
N LYS A 693 -19.12 -2.17 38.13
CA LYS A 693 -20.50 -1.81 37.80
C LYS A 693 -20.73 -0.32 38.03
N ILE A 694 -21.11 0.39 36.97
CA ILE A 694 -21.47 1.82 37.04
C ILE A 694 -22.89 1.94 37.64
N LYS A 695 -22.98 2.30 38.93
CA LYS A 695 -24.25 2.38 39.67
C LYS A 695 -24.99 3.70 39.51
N ARG A 696 -24.29 4.79 39.21
CA ARG A 696 -24.84 6.14 39.05
C ARG A 696 -24.82 6.56 37.58
N ASN A 697 -25.72 7.45 37.19
CA ASN A 697 -25.80 7.99 35.83
C ASN A 697 -25.39 9.47 35.75
N ILE A 698 -25.28 10.16 36.90
CA ILE A 698 -24.92 11.58 36.95
C ILE A 698 -23.74 11.73 37.92
N PHE A 699 -22.72 12.47 37.48
CA PHE A 699 -21.52 12.78 38.26
C PHE A 699 -21.30 14.29 38.17
N PRO A 700 -21.86 15.07 39.13
CA PRO A 700 -21.77 16.52 39.11
C PRO A 700 -20.43 17.01 39.70
N VAL A 701 -19.92 18.11 39.16
CA VAL A 701 -18.81 18.90 39.70
C VAL A 701 -19.35 20.18 40.34
N SER A 702 -20.06 21.01 39.56
CA SER A 702 -20.71 22.24 40.03
C SER A 702 -21.95 22.57 39.19
N ALA A 703 -22.82 23.49 39.64
CA ALA A 703 -24.02 23.86 38.89
C ALA A 703 -23.72 24.61 37.57
N GLU A 704 -22.60 25.33 37.53
CA GLU A 704 -22.17 26.16 36.39
C GLU A 704 -21.27 25.41 35.41
N SER A 705 -20.79 24.23 35.82
CA SER A 705 -19.93 23.36 35.01
C SER A 705 -20.60 22.91 33.71
N PRO A 706 -19.89 22.90 32.57
CA PRO A 706 -20.42 22.40 31.30
C PRO A 706 -20.82 20.92 31.40
N MET A 707 -21.85 20.51 30.66
CA MET A 707 -22.33 19.13 30.66
C MET A 707 -21.79 18.34 29.46
N VAL A 708 -21.44 17.07 29.71
CA VAL A 708 -21.02 16.12 28.69
C VAL A 708 -21.76 14.79 28.87
N VAL A 709 -22.17 14.18 27.77
CA VAL A 709 -22.68 12.82 27.76
C VAL A 709 -21.50 11.86 27.57
N TYR A 710 -21.26 10.99 28.54
CA TYR A 710 -20.27 9.92 28.41
C TYR A 710 -20.97 8.60 28.10
N PHE A 711 -20.65 8.01 26.94
CA PHE A 711 -21.08 6.66 26.58
C PHE A 711 -19.94 5.65 26.77
N PRO A 712 -19.94 4.88 27.89
CA PRO A 712 -19.03 3.77 28.06
C PRO A 712 -19.45 2.61 27.15
N SER A 713 -18.56 2.19 26.25
CA SER A 713 -18.81 1.09 25.33
C SER A 713 -19.17 -0.21 26.07
N CYS A 714 -19.85 -1.13 25.38
CA CYS A 714 -20.21 -2.42 25.98
C CYS A 714 -19.00 -3.26 26.38
N ILE A 715 -17.88 -3.05 25.69
CA ILE A 715 -16.61 -3.70 25.98
C ILE A 715 -15.97 -3.08 27.22
N THR A 716 -15.77 -1.76 27.27
CA THR A 716 -15.05 -1.11 28.39
C THR A 716 -15.80 -1.18 29.72
N ARG A 717 -17.14 -1.22 29.71
CA ARG A 717 -17.95 -1.43 30.94
C ARG A 717 -18.08 -2.89 31.38
N SER A 718 -17.64 -3.82 30.56
CA SER A 718 -17.58 -5.26 30.90
C SER A 718 -16.15 -5.69 31.23
N MET A 719 -15.15 -5.17 30.50
CA MET A 719 -13.74 -5.54 30.54
C MET A 719 -12.87 -4.41 31.13
N GLY A 720 -12.30 -4.67 32.30
CA GLY A 720 -11.33 -3.83 33.00
C GLY A 720 -9.92 -3.91 32.40
N GLY A 721 -8.91 -3.49 33.16
CA GLY A 721 -7.50 -3.57 32.76
C GLY A 721 -6.92 -4.99 32.82
N PRO A 722 -5.62 -5.16 32.51
CA PRO A 722 -4.94 -6.45 32.64
C PRO A 722 -5.02 -7.01 34.06
N GLY A 723 -5.30 -8.30 34.21
CA GLY A 723 -5.61 -8.92 35.49
C GLY A 723 -4.42 -9.44 36.32
N HIS A 724 -3.14 -9.19 35.96
CA HIS A 724 -1.97 -9.76 36.66
C HIS A 724 -1.18 -8.75 37.52
N GLU A 725 -0.46 -9.24 38.54
CA GLU A 725 0.32 -8.43 39.51
C GLU A 725 1.52 -7.72 38.87
N GLY A 726 1.80 -6.49 39.34
CA GLY A 726 2.78 -5.55 38.77
C GLY A 726 2.21 -4.16 38.48
N TYR A 727 0.88 -4.03 38.56
CA TYR A 727 0.16 -2.82 38.20
C TYR A 727 -0.79 -2.41 39.33
N GLY A 728 -0.59 -1.21 39.90
CA GLY A 728 -1.38 -0.68 41.02
C GLY A 728 -2.90 -0.71 40.77
N LYS A 729 -3.68 -0.78 41.85
CA LYS A 729 -5.16 -0.93 41.93
C LYS A 729 -5.90 -0.77 40.58
N GLN A 730 -6.49 -1.88 40.11
CA GLN A 730 -7.32 -2.00 38.92
C GLN A 730 -8.37 -0.87 38.80
N GLU A 731 -8.03 0.17 38.04
CA GLU A 731 -8.97 1.21 37.59
C GLU A 731 -9.45 0.84 36.18
N ASP A 732 -10.76 0.82 35.96
CA ASP A 732 -11.33 0.58 34.63
C ASP A 732 -11.40 1.89 33.82
N VAL A 733 -11.54 1.78 32.49
CA VAL A 733 -11.61 2.95 31.61
C VAL A 733 -12.76 3.87 31.98
N PRO A 734 -13.97 3.38 32.30
CA PRO A 734 -15.05 4.26 32.74
C PRO A 734 -14.74 5.09 33.98
N SER A 735 -14.11 4.50 35.01
CA SER A 735 -13.71 5.25 36.20
C SER A 735 -12.66 6.30 35.87
N ALA A 736 -11.66 5.94 35.06
CA ALA A 736 -10.60 6.86 34.65
C ALA A 736 -11.13 8.02 33.78
N MET A 737 -12.07 7.74 32.87
CA MET A 737 -12.69 8.75 32.02
C MET A 737 -13.57 9.71 32.82
N ILE A 738 -14.40 9.20 33.74
CA ILE A 738 -15.20 10.05 34.64
C ILE A 738 -14.30 10.91 35.52
N SER A 739 -13.21 10.33 36.08
CA SER A 739 -12.20 11.07 36.84
C SER A 739 -11.61 12.21 36.01
N LEU A 740 -11.19 11.91 34.77
CA LEU A 740 -10.59 12.89 33.87
C LEU A 740 -11.55 14.03 33.49
N LEU A 741 -12.79 13.70 33.13
CA LEU A 741 -13.82 14.70 32.83
C LEU A 741 -14.13 15.60 34.03
N ASN A 742 -14.22 15.03 35.23
CA ASN A 742 -14.44 15.81 36.44
C ASN A 742 -13.24 16.71 36.78
N LYS A 743 -11.99 16.24 36.56
CA LYS A 743 -10.78 17.08 36.74
C LYS A 743 -10.79 18.29 35.81
N ALA A 744 -11.30 18.12 34.59
CA ALA A 744 -11.48 19.19 33.62
C ALA A 744 -12.74 20.05 33.87
N GLY A 745 -13.47 19.81 34.96
CA GLY A 745 -14.60 20.64 35.39
C GLY A 745 -15.94 20.32 34.73
N TYR A 746 -16.12 19.16 34.08
CA TYR A 746 -17.37 18.79 33.43
C TYR A 746 -18.34 18.04 34.35
N ASN A 747 -19.63 18.35 34.22
CA ASN A 747 -20.72 17.53 34.72
C ASN A 747 -20.96 16.35 33.77
N VAL A 748 -20.77 15.11 34.24
CA VAL A 748 -20.88 13.91 33.40
C VAL A 748 -22.25 13.26 33.55
N ILE A 749 -22.90 13.00 32.41
CA ILE A 749 -24.16 12.27 32.31
C ILE A 749 -23.94 11.00 31.49
N ILE A 750 -24.40 9.87 31.99
CA ILE A 750 -24.37 8.57 31.30
C ILE A 750 -25.82 8.19 30.96
N PRO A 751 -26.11 7.68 29.74
CA PRO A 751 -27.46 7.29 29.36
C PRO A 751 -28.11 6.34 30.37
N GLU A 752 -29.41 6.51 30.60
CA GLU A 752 -30.18 5.49 31.29
C GLU A 752 -30.09 4.16 30.54
N ASN A 753 -30.30 3.05 31.25
CA ASN A 753 -30.31 1.73 30.62
C ASN A 753 -29.01 1.33 29.90
N LYS A 754 -27.89 2.02 30.15
CA LYS A 754 -26.56 1.76 29.58
C LYS A 754 -26.15 0.28 29.48
N ASP A 755 -26.56 -0.57 30.42
CA ASP A 755 -26.21 -1.99 30.42
C ASP A 755 -26.74 -2.73 29.19
N ARG A 756 -27.91 -2.34 28.64
CA ARG A 756 -28.48 -2.92 27.39
C ARG A 756 -28.02 -2.25 26.10
N LEU A 757 -27.44 -1.05 26.16
CA LEU A 757 -27.12 -0.25 24.97
C LEU A 757 -25.82 -0.71 24.29
N CYS A 758 -25.83 -0.88 22.98
CA CYS A 758 -24.65 -1.29 22.20
C CYS A 758 -24.58 -0.44 20.92
N CYS A 759 -23.37 -0.15 20.43
CA CYS A 759 -23.23 0.55 19.15
C CYS A 759 -23.60 -0.31 17.93
N GLY A 760 -23.75 -1.63 18.07
CA GLY A 760 -24.07 -2.52 16.95
C GLY A 760 -22.84 -3.08 16.20
N MET A 761 -21.65 -2.50 16.38
CA MET A 761 -20.43 -2.87 15.65
C MET A 761 -20.08 -4.37 15.71
N ALA A 762 -20.23 -5.01 16.87
CA ALA A 762 -19.95 -6.44 17.03
C ALA A 762 -20.83 -7.32 16.12
N PHE A 763 -22.11 -6.98 16.00
CA PHE A 763 -23.07 -7.66 15.13
C PHE A 763 -22.80 -7.36 13.65
N SER A 764 -22.54 -6.09 13.33
CA SER A 764 -22.21 -5.63 11.95
C SER A 764 -20.98 -6.36 11.41
N SER A 765 -19.91 -6.45 12.20
CA SER A 765 -18.67 -7.12 11.80
C SER A 765 -18.83 -8.61 11.50
N LYS A 766 -19.84 -9.27 12.11
CA LYS A 766 -20.17 -10.69 11.89
C LYS A 766 -21.27 -10.92 10.87
N GLY A 767 -21.77 -9.88 10.20
CA GLY A 767 -22.83 -9.99 9.20
C GLY A 767 -24.24 -10.12 9.77
N PHE A 768 -24.47 -9.79 11.04
CA PHE A 768 -25.80 -9.80 11.68
C PHE A 768 -26.50 -8.43 11.56
N ARG A 769 -26.90 -8.07 10.33
CA ARG A 769 -27.44 -6.73 10.01
C ARG A 769 -28.67 -6.33 10.82
N LYS A 770 -29.62 -7.25 11.02
CA LYS A 770 -30.85 -7.00 11.78
C LYS A 770 -30.54 -6.59 13.21
N GLN A 771 -29.68 -7.35 13.88
CA GLN A 771 -29.28 -7.14 15.27
C GLN A 771 -28.39 -5.91 15.44
N ALA A 772 -27.50 -5.64 14.46
CA ALA A 772 -26.74 -4.39 14.41
C ALA A 772 -27.70 -3.20 14.38
N LYS A 773 -28.66 -3.19 13.44
CA LYS A 773 -29.63 -2.10 13.30
C LYS A 773 -30.51 -1.93 14.53
N GLN A 774 -30.97 -3.03 15.13
CA GLN A 774 -31.70 -2.98 16.40
C GLN A 774 -30.92 -2.22 17.47
N LYS A 775 -29.64 -2.54 17.66
CA LYS A 775 -28.81 -1.88 18.67
C LYS A 775 -28.42 -0.45 18.34
N GLU A 776 -28.21 -0.15 17.05
CA GLU A 776 -28.03 1.22 16.57
C GLU A 776 -29.26 2.08 16.91
N THR A 777 -30.48 1.60 16.64
CA THR A 777 -31.72 2.32 16.96
C THR A 777 -31.87 2.53 18.46
N GLU A 778 -31.73 1.48 19.27
CA GLU A 778 -31.82 1.57 20.74
C GLU A 778 -30.81 2.58 21.32
N LEU A 779 -29.57 2.57 20.82
CA LEU A 779 -28.54 3.52 21.25
C LEU A 779 -28.83 4.94 20.77
N GLY A 780 -29.23 5.10 19.51
CA GLY A 780 -29.53 6.40 18.91
C GLY A 780 -30.65 7.13 19.66
N GLU A 781 -31.74 6.43 19.98
CA GLU A 781 -32.85 6.97 20.78
C GLU A 781 -32.40 7.41 22.17
N ALA A 782 -31.64 6.56 22.87
CA ALA A 782 -31.13 6.88 24.21
C ALA A 782 -30.16 8.07 24.20
N LEU A 783 -29.28 8.15 23.19
CA LEU A 783 -28.35 9.27 23.03
C LEU A 783 -29.07 10.56 22.66
N MET A 784 -30.08 10.51 21.78
CA MET A 784 -30.87 11.67 21.41
C MET A 784 -31.60 12.25 22.62
N GLN A 785 -32.19 11.39 23.45
CA GLN A 785 -32.87 11.79 24.68
C GLN A 785 -31.91 12.44 25.69
N VAL A 786 -30.80 11.76 26.02
CA VAL A 786 -29.88 12.24 27.07
C VAL A 786 -29.09 13.48 26.65
N SER A 787 -28.82 13.64 25.35
CA SER A 787 -28.10 14.79 24.79
C SER A 787 -28.99 16.00 24.51
N ARG A 788 -30.29 15.92 24.84
CA ARG A 788 -31.30 16.97 24.58
C ARG A 788 -31.43 17.28 23.09
N GLY A 789 -31.58 16.25 22.27
CA GLY A 789 -31.69 16.41 20.81
C GLY A 789 -30.36 16.66 20.10
N GLY A 790 -29.22 16.28 20.70
CA GLY A 790 -27.88 16.45 20.14
C GLY A 790 -27.15 17.74 20.56
N GLU A 791 -27.74 18.53 21.47
CA GLU A 791 -27.11 19.76 21.98
C GLU A 791 -25.81 19.49 22.74
N LEU A 792 -25.83 18.46 23.60
CA LEU A 792 -24.68 18.10 24.44
C LEU A 792 -23.66 17.25 23.66
N PRO A 793 -22.33 17.50 23.84
CA PRO A 793 -21.30 16.65 23.27
C PRO A 793 -21.36 15.24 23.89
N ILE A 794 -21.16 14.21 23.06
CA ILE A 794 -21.16 12.80 23.45
C ILE A 794 -19.77 12.24 23.21
N VAL A 795 -19.09 11.79 24.27
CA VAL A 795 -17.80 11.13 24.18
C VAL A 795 -17.95 9.62 24.34
N CYS A 796 -17.32 8.86 23.43
CA CYS A 796 -17.23 7.39 23.51
C CYS A 796 -15.78 6.96 23.77
N ASP A 797 -15.59 6.02 24.70
CA ASP A 797 -14.28 5.55 25.16
C ASP A 797 -13.64 4.45 24.29
N MET A 798 -14.21 4.15 23.12
CA MET A 798 -13.71 3.11 22.23
C MET A 798 -13.88 3.52 20.77
N SER A 799 -12.77 3.77 20.08
CA SER A 799 -12.77 4.32 18.72
C SER A 799 -13.54 3.46 17.69
N PRO A 800 -13.47 2.11 17.71
CA PRO A 800 -14.34 1.29 16.85
C PRO A 800 -15.84 1.46 17.08
N CYS A 801 -16.28 1.68 18.32
CA CYS A 801 -17.68 1.94 18.61
C CYS A 801 -18.09 3.29 18.04
N LEU A 802 -17.27 4.32 18.27
CA LEU A 802 -17.55 5.66 17.79
C LEU A 802 -17.61 5.75 16.27
N LEU A 803 -16.66 5.15 15.55
CA LEU A 803 -16.67 5.20 14.09
C LEU A 803 -17.97 4.60 13.55
N HIS A 804 -18.37 3.44 14.07
CA HIS A 804 -19.64 2.82 13.70
C HIS A 804 -20.84 3.72 14.06
N MET A 805 -20.81 4.40 15.21
CA MET A 805 -21.85 5.35 15.59
C MET A 805 -21.92 6.55 14.62
N LYS A 806 -20.78 7.14 14.22
CA LYS A 806 -20.72 8.22 13.21
C LYS A 806 -21.26 7.77 11.86
N GLU A 807 -21.10 6.50 11.51
CA GLU A 807 -21.58 5.91 10.24
C GLU A 807 -23.08 5.56 10.26
N THR A 808 -23.71 5.35 11.43
CA THR A 808 -25.04 4.71 11.52
C THR A 808 -26.10 5.49 12.30
N LEU A 809 -25.69 6.38 13.21
CA LEU A 809 -26.62 7.17 14.03
C LEU A 809 -26.94 8.53 13.38
N ASP A 810 -27.93 9.22 13.95
CA ASP A 810 -28.37 10.52 13.45
C ASP A 810 -27.23 11.57 13.51
N PRO A 811 -26.94 12.29 12.41
CA PRO A 811 -25.84 13.26 12.34
C PRO A 811 -26.03 14.48 13.25
N LYS A 812 -27.22 14.70 13.83
CA LYS A 812 -27.43 15.72 14.87
C LYS A 812 -26.67 15.41 16.16
N LEU A 813 -26.33 14.16 16.42
CA LEU A 813 -25.54 13.78 17.59
C LEU A 813 -24.09 14.26 17.43
N ARG A 814 -23.62 15.08 18.37
CA ARG A 814 -22.23 15.55 18.42
C ARG A 814 -21.32 14.49 19.04
N LEU A 815 -20.82 13.58 18.20
CA LEU A 815 -20.07 12.40 18.63
C LEU A 815 -18.54 12.62 18.58
N TYR A 816 -17.85 12.37 19.69
CA TYR A 816 -16.39 12.56 19.83
C TYR A 816 -15.66 11.31 20.31
N ASP A 817 -14.45 11.12 19.80
CA ASP A 817 -13.51 10.09 20.28
C ASP A 817 -12.90 10.52 21.59
N GLN A 818 -12.52 9.57 22.45
CA GLN A 818 -11.80 9.89 23.68
C GLN A 818 -10.58 10.79 23.41
N VAL A 819 -9.82 10.55 22.35
CA VAL A 819 -8.62 11.35 22.05
C VAL A 819 -8.97 12.69 21.45
N GLU A 820 -9.93 12.72 20.53
CA GLU A 820 -10.46 13.95 19.96
C GLU A 820 -10.98 14.87 21.07
N PHE A 821 -11.77 14.32 21.99
CA PHE A 821 -12.36 15.06 23.09
C PHE A 821 -11.31 15.53 24.10
N ILE A 822 -10.36 14.67 24.48
CA ILE A 822 -9.25 15.06 25.36
C ILE A 822 -8.47 16.22 24.74
N HIS A 823 -8.10 16.09 23.46
CA HIS A 823 -7.29 17.07 22.75
C HIS A 823 -8.02 18.42 22.62
N ASP A 824 -9.26 18.41 22.11
CA ASP A 824 -9.95 19.64 21.71
C ASP A 824 -10.67 20.34 22.89
N PHE A 825 -11.00 19.61 23.96
CA PHE A 825 -11.86 20.13 25.04
C PHE A 825 -11.29 20.00 26.44
N LEU A 826 -10.33 19.10 26.69
CA LEU A 826 -9.87 18.84 28.07
C LEU A 826 -8.49 19.40 28.37
N LEU A 827 -7.55 19.40 27.41
CA LEU A 827 -6.15 19.77 27.69
C LEU A 827 -6.02 21.17 28.30
N ASP A 828 -6.77 22.15 27.80
CA ASP A 828 -6.74 23.54 28.31
C ASP A 828 -7.39 23.70 29.69
N HIS A 829 -8.14 22.69 30.15
CA HIS A 829 -8.82 22.67 31.44
C HIS A 829 -8.12 21.77 32.47
N LEU A 830 -6.92 21.28 32.17
CA LEU A 830 -6.16 20.37 33.01
C LEU A 830 -4.77 20.92 33.30
N GLN A 831 -4.31 20.78 34.54
CA GLN A 831 -2.90 20.98 34.85
C GLN A 831 -2.12 19.69 34.52
N ILE A 832 -1.29 19.74 33.47
CA ILE A 832 -0.52 18.58 33.01
C ILE A 832 0.84 18.49 33.70
N ASN A 833 1.07 17.39 34.42
CA ASN A 833 2.32 16.98 35.03
C ASN A 833 2.95 15.87 34.19
N LYS A 834 3.86 16.25 33.28
CA LYS A 834 4.51 15.36 32.33
C LYS A 834 5.24 14.22 33.06
N GLN A 835 4.93 12.98 32.68
CA GLN A 835 5.46 11.77 33.32
C GLN A 835 6.86 11.45 32.78
N PRO A 836 7.83 11.09 33.65
CA PRO A 836 9.20 10.76 33.25
C PRO A 836 9.29 9.32 32.71
N ILE A 837 8.52 9.04 31.66
CA ILE A 837 8.41 7.71 31.03
C ILE A 837 8.48 7.84 29.50
N SER A 838 9.07 6.84 28.86
CA SER A 838 8.96 6.60 27.42
C SER A 838 7.79 5.68 27.15
N VAL A 839 6.89 6.09 26.25
CA VAL A 839 5.66 5.35 25.94
C VAL A 839 5.57 5.05 24.45
N ALA A 840 5.01 3.89 24.10
CA ALA A 840 4.64 3.57 22.73
C ALA A 840 3.15 3.86 22.52
N ILE A 841 2.76 4.37 21.35
CA ILE A 841 1.33 4.57 21.01
C ILE A 841 0.94 3.74 19.79
N HIS A 842 -0.30 3.28 19.75
CA HIS A 842 -0.90 2.65 18.57
C HIS A 842 -2.23 3.33 18.20
N THR A 843 -2.25 3.96 17.03
CA THR A 843 -3.48 4.49 16.45
C THR A 843 -4.32 3.35 15.89
N THR A 844 -5.51 3.15 16.46
CA THR A 844 -6.42 2.09 15.99
C THR A 844 -6.88 2.35 14.55
N CYS A 845 -7.24 1.29 13.82
CA CYS A 845 -7.76 1.43 12.45
C CYS A 845 -8.95 2.40 12.35
N SER A 846 -9.81 2.45 13.37
CA SER A 846 -10.93 3.39 13.43
C SER A 846 -10.49 4.83 13.66
N SER A 847 -9.51 5.06 14.55
CA SER A 847 -8.91 6.38 14.76
C SER A 847 -8.20 6.89 13.50
N THR A 848 -7.56 5.99 12.75
CA THR A 848 -6.91 6.30 11.46
C THR A 848 -7.93 6.79 10.42
N LYS A 849 -9.08 6.12 10.31
CA LYS A 849 -10.19 6.53 9.43
C LYS A 849 -10.81 7.87 9.83
N MET A 850 -10.83 8.17 11.14
CA MET A 850 -11.27 9.45 11.68
C MET A 850 -10.16 10.52 11.68
N GLN A 851 -8.98 10.24 11.11
CA GLN A 851 -7.84 11.17 11.02
C GLN A 851 -7.32 11.68 12.38
N LEU A 852 -7.33 10.84 13.41
CA LEU A 852 -6.97 11.21 14.79
C LEU A 852 -5.50 10.95 15.18
N GLN A 853 -4.65 10.53 14.24
CA GLN A 853 -3.25 10.17 14.48
C GLN A 853 -2.46 11.30 15.15
N GLN A 854 -2.58 12.52 14.61
CA GLN A 854 -1.84 13.69 15.11
C GLN A 854 -2.34 14.12 16.49
N LYS A 855 -3.66 14.09 16.72
CA LYS A 855 -4.24 14.36 18.04
C LYS A 855 -3.77 13.34 19.07
N LEU A 856 -3.74 12.05 18.73
CA LEU A 856 -3.22 10.98 19.60
C LEU A 856 -1.75 11.21 19.97
N TYR A 857 -0.91 11.51 18.98
CA TYR A 857 0.50 11.83 19.21
C TYR A 857 0.66 13.06 20.12
N HIS A 858 -0.09 14.14 19.84
CA HIS A 858 -0.04 15.36 20.64
C HIS A 858 -0.41 15.09 22.10
N VAL A 859 -1.56 14.45 22.36
CA VAL A 859 -2.02 14.11 23.72
C VAL A 859 -0.99 13.24 24.46
N ALA A 860 -0.38 12.25 23.80
CA ALA A 860 0.67 11.45 24.41
C ALA A 860 1.93 12.28 24.70
N SER A 861 2.32 13.19 23.80
CA SER A 861 3.54 13.98 23.90
C SER A 861 3.51 15.03 25.01
N VAL A 862 2.34 15.54 25.37
CA VAL A 862 2.18 16.44 26.52
C VAL A 862 2.20 15.67 27.85
N CYS A 863 1.78 14.40 27.85
CA CYS A 863 1.71 13.57 29.05
C CYS A 863 2.98 12.78 29.37
N ALA A 864 3.80 12.42 28.38
CA ALA A 864 4.97 11.56 28.54
C ALA A 864 6.25 12.21 28.00
N GLN A 865 7.40 11.93 28.62
CA GLN A 865 8.70 12.47 28.22
C GLN A 865 9.08 12.16 26.77
N LYS A 866 8.81 10.92 26.34
CA LYS A 866 9.12 10.43 24.98
C LYS A 866 7.97 9.58 24.47
N VAL A 867 7.61 9.77 23.19
CA VAL A 867 6.58 9.00 22.49
C VAL A 867 7.22 8.26 21.32
N VAL A 868 7.03 6.94 21.29
CA VAL A 868 7.44 6.05 20.20
C VAL A 868 6.20 5.67 19.40
N VAL A 869 6.27 5.78 18.08
CA VAL A 869 5.20 5.39 17.16
C VAL A 869 5.72 4.22 16.31
N PRO A 870 5.23 2.98 16.53
CA PRO A 870 5.57 1.85 15.69
C PRO A 870 5.03 2.06 14.26
N ASP A 871 5.95 2.23 13.32
CA ASP A 871 5.68 2.67 11.95
C ASP A 871 5.12 1.57 11.04
N ASN A 872 5.42 0.30 11.32
CA ASN A 872 4.97 -0.82 10.48
C ASN A 872 3.75 -1.56 11.09
N VAL A 873 3.11 -0.95 12.08
CA VAL A 873 1.94 -1.50 12.79
C VAL A 873 0.68 -0.67 12.49
N GLY A 874 0.04 -0.96 11.35
CA GLY A 874 -1.20 -0.28 10.93
C GLY A 874 -2.47 -0.79 11.61
N CYS A 875 -2.66 -2.11 11.68
CA CYS A 875 -3.82 -2.75 12.33
C CYS A 875 -3.34 -3.71 13.42
N CYS A 876 -4.07 -3.80 14.53
CA CYS A 876 -3.78 -4.76 15.58
C CYS A 876 -4.18 -6.21 15.24
N GLY A 877 -4.94 -6.45 14.16
CA GLY A 877 -5.37 -7.79 13.73
C GLY A 877 -6.38 -8.49 14.66
N TRP A 878 -6.81 -7.84 15.75
CA TRP A 878 -7.67 -8.48 16.77
C TRP A 878 -9.15 -8.58 16.36
N ALA A 879 -9.68 -7.57 15.65
CA ALA A 879 -11.02 -7.55 15.04
C ALA A 879 -12.16 -8.13 15.92
N GLY A 880 -12.47 -7.46 17.04
CA GLY A 880 -13.57 -7.88 17.92
C GLY A 880 -13.15 -9.04 18.82
N ASP A 881 -13.75 -10.22 18.64
CA ASP A 881 -13.39 -11.45 19.36
C ASP A 881 -12.45 -12.36 18.55
N ARG A 882 -12.17 -12.03 17.28
CA ARG A 882 -11.34 -12.84 16.40
C ARG A 882 -9.94 -13.11 16.98
N GLY A 883 -9.33 -12.18 17.71
CA GLY A 883 -8.03 -12.41 18.35
C GLY A 883 -8.00 -13.56 19.38
N PHE A 884 -9.17 -13.97 19.90
CA PHE A 884 -9.29 -15.15 20.76
C PHE A 884 -9.35 -16.47 19.98
N PHE A 885 -9.87 -16.44 18.75
CA PHE A 885 -10.15 -17.62 17.92
C PHE A 885 -9.16 -17.79 16.76
N TYR A 886 -8.48 -16.71 16.36
CA TYR A 886 -7.51 -16.63 15.27
C TYR A 886 -6.30 -15.78 15.68
N PRO A 887 -5.60 -16.14 16.78
CA PRO A 887 -4.46 -15.38 17.30
C PRO A 887 -3.33 -15.22 16.29
N GLU A 888 -3.19 -16.11 15.32
CA GLU A 888 -2.24 -16.02 14.22
C GLU A 888 -2.43 -14.77 13.36
N LEU A 889 -3.65 -14.24 13.20
CA LEU A 889 -3.89 -12.96 12.51
C LEU A 889 -3.31 -11.80 13.31
N ASN A 890 -3.50 -11.79 14.62
CA ASN A 890 -2.92 -10.80 15.52
C ASN A 890 -1.39 -10.86 15.51
N ASN A 891 -0.82 -12.07 15.55
CA ASN A 891 0.63 -12.27 15.48
C ASN A 891 1.21 -11.79 14.14
N SER A 892 0.55 -12.09 13.02
CA SER A 892 0.95 -11.61 11.68
C SER A 892 0.93 -10.09 11.59
N ALA A 893 -0.11 -9.46 12.13
CA ALA A 893 -0.27 -8.00 12.10
C ALA A 893 0.76 -7.26 12.98
N LEU A 894 1.17 -7.88 14.09
CA LEU A 894 2.03 -7.27 15.11
C LEU A 894 3.46 -7.83 15.14
N ALA A 895 3.84 -8.65 14.17
CA ALA A 895 5.20 -9.21 14.07
C ALA A 895 6.34 -8.19 14.25
N PRO A 896 6.31 -6.98 13.66
CA PRO A 896 7.39 -6.00 13.83
C PRO A 896 7.36 -5.26 15.18
N LEU A 897 6.23 -5.30 15.90
CA LEU A 897 5.96 -4.42 17.05
C LEU A 897 7.04 -4.51 18.14
N LYS A 898 7.50 -5.71 18.47
CA LYS A 898 8.48 -5.93 19.54
C LYS A 898 9.80 -5.18 19.32
N GLN A 899 10.23 -5.05 18.06
CA GLN A 899 11.45 -4.34 17.72
C GLN A 899 11.21 -2.81 17.66
N GLU A 900 10.01 -2.39 17.28
CA GLU A 900 9.65 -0.98 17.07
C GLU A 900 9.26 -0.21 18.34
N ILE A 901 8.97 -0.89 19.45
CA ILE A 901 8.71 -0.20 20.73
C ILE A 901 9.97 0.44 21.33
N LEU A 902 11.17 0.10 20.84
CA LEU A 902 12.46 0.67 21.28
C LEU A 902 12.63 0.61 22.81
N ASP A 903 12.76 1.76 23.47
CA ASP A 903 12.95 1.93 24.90
C ASP A 903 11.65 2.18 25.68
N ALA A 904 10.49 2.13 25.02
CA ALA A 904 9.20 2.35 25.65
C ALA A 904 8.94 1.32 26.76
N LYS A 905 8.42 1.80 27.90
CA LYS A 905 8.10 0.98 29.08
C LYS A 905 6.62 0.63 29.18
N GLU A 906 5.78 1.47 28.59
CA GLU A 906 4.32 1.32 28.57
C GLU A 906 3.78 1.62 27.17
N GLY A 907 2.68 0.98 26.81
CA GLY A 907 1.98 1.19 25.54
C GLY A 907 0.61 1.82 25.75
N TYR A 908 0.13 2.61 24.79
CA TYR A 908 -1.19 3.22 24.82
C TYR A 908 -1.94 3.09 23.48
N SER A 909 -3.24 2.82 23.56
CA SER A 909 -4.17 2.77 22.42
C SER A 909 -5.56 3.22 22.87
N ASN A 910 -6.58 3.10 22.01
CA ASN A 910 -7.93 3.62 22.24
C ASN A 910 -9.02 2.55 22.05
N SER A 911 -8.65 1.28 22.21
CA SER A 911 -9.52 0.13 21.99
C SER A 911 -9.06 -1.04 22.86
N ARG A 912 -9.92 -1.49 23.77
CA ARG A 912 -9.62 -2.58 24.70
C ARG A 912 -9.14 -3.85 24.00
N THR A 913 -9.71 -4.18 22.85
CA THR A 913 -9.33 -5.39 22.10
C THR A 913 -7.95 -5.26 21.46
N CYS A 914 -7.60 -4.08 20.93
CA CYS A 914 -6.25 -3.85 20.44
C CYS A 914 -5.23 -3.81 21.59
N GLU A 915 -5.58 -3.25 22.74
CA GLU A 915 -4.71 -3.25 23.94
C GLU A 915 -4.27 -4.66 24.33
N ILE A 916 -5.17 -5.65 24.27
CA ILE A 916 -4.84 -7.06 24.54
C ILE A 916 -3.81 -7.57 23.52
N GLY A 917 -4.12 -7.45 22.22
CA GLY A 917 -3.25 -7.96 21.15
C GLY A 917 -1.87 -7.31 21.12
N LEU A 918 -1.81 -5.99 21.31
CA LEU A 918 -0.56 -5.22 21.41
C LEU A 918 0.26 -5.66 22.63
N SER A 919 -0.39 -5.90 23.78
CA SER A 919 0.31 -6.37 24.98
C SER A 919 0.92 -7.76 24.78
N ILE A 920 0.22 -8.65 24.08
CA ILE A 920 0.69 -10.01 23.79
C ILE A 920 1.95 -9.99 22.92
N ASN A 921 2.02 -9.09 21.93
CA ASN A 921 3.08 -9.09 20.91
C ASN A 921 4.24 -8.13 21.18
N SER A 922 4.05 -7.10 22.02
CA SER A 922 5.11 -6.13 22.31
C SER A 922 6.01 -6.53 23.49
N GLY A 923 5.49 -7.30 24.45
CA GLY A 923 6.16 -7.57 25.73
C GLY A 923 6.01 -6.46 26.77
N ILE A 924 5.31 -5.37 26.45
CA ILE A 924 4.92 -4.31 27.40
C ILE A 924 3.38 -4.21 27.48
N SER A 925 2.85 -3.61 28.55
CA SER A 925 1.39 -3.46 28.69
C SER A 925 0.88 -2.29 27.87
N TYR A 926 -0.09 -2.55 26.99
CA TYR A 926 -0.88 -1.53 26.32
C TYR A 926 -2.19 -1.24 27.07
N ARG A 927 -2.57 0.03 27.18
CA ARG A 927 -3.80 0.49 27.87
C ARG A 927 -4.49 1.63 27.13
N SER A 928 -5.71 1.98 27.54
CA SER A 928 -6.36 3.21 27.07
C SER A 928 -5.49 4.44 27.36
N LEU A 929 -5.36 5.34 26.39
CA LEU A 929 -4.68 6.63 26.57
C LEU A 929 -5.25 7.44 27.73
N VAL A 930 -6.54 7.27 28.06
CA VAL A 930 -7.21 7.93 29.19
C VAL A 930 -6.44 7.71 30.50
N TYR A 931 -5.83 6.54 30.70
CA TYR A 931 -5.04 6.28 31.90
C TYR A 931 -3.78 7.15 31.99
N LEU A 932 -3.09 7.36 30.86
CA LEU A 932 -1.91 8.23 30.81
C LEU A 932 -2.30 9.66 31.15
N VAL A 933 -3.35 10.17 30.51
CA VAL A 933 -3.82 11.54 30.71
C VAL A 933 -4.34 11.73 32.13
N ASN A 934 -5.14 10.79 32.65
CA ASN A 934 -5.65 10.88 34.02
C ASN A 934 -4.52 10.81 35.06
N LYS A 935 -3.47 10.01 34.83
CA LYS A 935 -2.27 9.97 35.69
C LYS A 935 -1.45 11.25 35.60
N ALA A 936 -1.33 11.81 34.39
CA ALA A 936 -0.54 13.00 34.11
C ALA A 936 -1.27 14.31 34.40
N SER A 937 -2.51 14.30 34.93
CA SER A 937 -3.30 15.52 35.11
C SER A 937 -3.89 15.69 36.51
N SER A 938 -3.99 16.94 36.94
CA SER A 938 -4.76 17.40 38.09
C SER A 938 -5.75 18.49 37.65
N PRO A 939 -6.80 18.79 38.46
CA PRO A 939 -7.63 19.97 38.22
C PRO A 939 -6.77 21.23 38.17
N LEU A 940 -7.17 22.21 37.35
CA LEU A 940 -6.58 23.55 37.41
C LEU A 940 -6.80 24.10 38.82
N LEU A 941 -5.73 24.59 39.46
CA LEU A 941 -5.84 25.32 40.72
C LEU A 941 -6.61 26.62 40.43
N SER A 942 -7.74 26.80 41.11
CA SER A 942 -8.60 27.98 41.05
C SER A 942 -7.88 29.24 41.52
#